data_AF-A0A1Y1X172-F1
#
_entry.id   AF-A0A1Y1X172-F1
#
_cell.length_a   1.000
_cell.length_b   1.000
_cell.length_c   1.000
_cell.angle_alpha   90.00
_cell.angle_beta   90.00
_cell.angle_gamma   90.00
#
_symmetry.space_group_name_H-M   'P 1'
#
loop_
_entity.id
_entity.type
_entity.pdbx_description
1 polymer ?
#
loop_
_entity_poly.entity_id
_entity_poly.type
_entity_poly.pdbx_seq_one_letter_code
_entity_poly.pdbx_strand_id
1 'polypeptide(L)'
;MKLKIFLIEKNLKLEDLNDDHFNVKRYTFSLFNQKLITREMRDFIIIYSDNKKKETIEIIEKNNVEILEKYIHEKNIEFKDLDTDHLNLINHINELYKNDVISKKIRKLIFLHYDSTIGEIIKLIQNKDFYSFKNYITEHNYKLYNKKYFDIIEALYSKIFLFPIRLNMLVLDFFKKRKCIIVEYFFNNNFTDLKNYIKENNISELVELNDSYFNIIEFYRSFRKAISSEMMTYIISHLYKERFKIVEMIDENKFNDLKEYTEANQIEFKNLNNEDEGFHILKYCEMSRVASEIKEYIILHYDNKRYQLIQFIDAIINRSKYLKSLKSYMKEKNIDFKSINDENFNILRYCDSKNGINSYDVRNFIINHYYRKRGIVVDLIESSNLRELKIYLIENNLKMEDLNDRLFDIRQYTYSLYDEGLITEEMKDFITIYSDKKKKEIIEIVERNRLDDLKQYVQEKKLKFKFKELNDGRLNIIYYINNLCNSGIISSLIRFYIFYNYDELIGKIIELIQRNNLDDLKNFIINNKLNYKILNKNYFDIIESLFSDRFNARTFKLKDFILMFFDNKKYELINIIMKNNLNELIYFKKENHIEEFMELNNQYFNIIDFCRSSDKISSKIKLYISSHLYRCRSKVVDMIDRNEFSDLQNYTENNHLEFKNLNDDDFNIIKYCEVKNVSSTIKNHILIHYDKMRYKIVTLIKNIIESKRNHENTIGERNSQTNQQQQDNEQQLINEFKEYVINNYIQFQNINDEYFDITEYLNIKNNKTIVNFIINHYSDQRSKILNYIKNNNLYELKSYTNENLIILENLNTNVFDILSYSIKYLNPSVDMVNFIIQQKGHYDFTIYKNLKVSKFPLYLALSMDNYEMATTLLNNKMDINYHGNNLIKRLIKNTKNVNAIKYLIHNDYKKEFIIDIVKNLIHDQNNIKILKMIFNYYIFDNNFIINLLYFGKKQISLTQNQLQNIITNEKNKLGNIDNYESIANIYGNNKVCQFFKTFNDNYSVLQRLNSKENISMFPLSPINRTSFRRKLFL
;
A
#
# COMPACT_ATOMS: atom_id res chain seq x y z
N MET A 1 3.09 54.40 49.82
CA MET A 1 2.04 55.42 49.59
C MET A 1 1.15 55.65 50.82
N LYS A 2 0.41 54.65 51.34
CA LYS A 2 -0.44 54.80 52.54
C LYS A 2 0.31 55.36 53.77
N LEU A 3 1.54 54.90 54.02
CA LEU A 3 2.38 55.44 55.11
C LEU A 3 2.76 56.92 54.90
N LYS A 4 3.08 57.34 53.66
CA LYS A 4 3.38 58.74 53.31
C LYS A 4 2.17 59.63 53.56
N ILE A 5 0.99 59.20 53.11
CA ILE A 5 -0.29 59.90 53.32
C ILE A 5 -0.59 60.01 54.82
N PHE A 6 -0.45 58.90 55.57
CA PHE A 6 -0.70 58.87 57.01
C PHE A 6 0.20 59.84 57.79
N LEU A 7 1.50 59.88 57.50
CA LEU A 7 2.44 60.78 58.17
C LEU A 7 2.12 62.25 57.88
N ILE A 8 1.73 62.57 56.63
CA ILE A 8 1.31 63.92 56.23
C ILE A 8 -0.01 64.31 56.92
N GLU A 9 -1.04 63.46 56.87
CA GLU A 9 -2.36 63.70 57.47
C GLU A 9 -2.30 63.91 58.99
N LYS A 10 -1.35 63.24 59.66
CA LYS A 10 -1.16 63.33 61.11
C LYS A 10 -0.10 64.34 61.54
N ASN A 11 0.57 65.00 60.59
CA ASN A 11 1.70 65.90 60.85
C ASN A 11 2.77 65.26 61.76
N LEU A 12 3.00 63.95 61.59
CA LEU A 12 3.97 63.18 62.38
C LEU A 12 5.31 63.14 61.65
N LYS A 13 6.41 63.43 62.36
CA LYS A 13 7.75 63.10 61.86
C LYS A 13 8.05 61.65 62.22
N LEU A 14 8.71 60.91 61.32
CA LEU A 14 9.16 59.54 61.63
C LEU A 14 10.13 59.51 62.83
N GLU A 15 10.83 60.62 63.07
CA GLU A 15 11.71 60.82 64.22
C GLU A 15 10.92 60.84 65.55
N ASP A 16 9.67 61.30 65.54
CA ASP A 16 8.80 61.36 66.73
C ASP A 16 8.32 59.97 67.18
N LEU A 17 8.48 58.95 66.32
CA LEU A 17 8.22 57.56 66.69
C LEU A 17 9.35 56.96 67.52
N ASN A 18 10.52 57.59 67.57
CA ASN A 18 11.63 57.07 68.35
C ASN A 18 11.46 57.40 69.83
N ASP A 19 11.68 56.40 70.68
CA ASP A 19 11.81 56.55 72.12
C ASP A 19 13.02 55.74 72.62
N ASP A 20 13.21 55.66 73.94
CA ASP A 20 14.32 54.92 74.54
C ASP A 20 14.31 53.41 74.22
N HIS A 21 13.19 52.87 73.76
CA HIS A 21 12.96 51.46 73.47
C HIS A 21 12.72 51.15 71.99
N PHE A 22 12.36 52.15 71.18
CA PHE A 22 12.04 51.98 69.77
C PHE A 22 12.85 52.96 68.91
N ASN A 23 13.54 52.40 67.90
CA ASN A 23 14.20 53.17 66.87
C ASN A 23 13.65 52.75 65.50
N VAL A 24 12.92 53.65 64.84
CA VAL A 24 12.23 53.41 63.58
C VAL A 24 13.17 52.96 62.47
N LYS A 25 14.43 53.46 62.43
CA LYS A 25 15.44 53.03 61.47
C LYS A 25 15.83 51.57 61.73
N ARG A 26 16.19 51.24 62.98
CA ARG A 26 16.58 49.87 63.40
C ARG A 26 15.46 48.86 63.15
N TYR A 27 14.22 49.23 63.47
CA TYR A 27 13.05 48.39 63.25
C TYR A 27 12.77 48.16 61.75
N THR A 28 12.84 49.21 60.95
CA THR A 28 12.71 49.12 59.48
C THR A 28 13.75 48.17 58.88
N PHE A 29 14.98 48.18 59.39
CA PHE A 29 16.00 47.23 58.94
C PHE A 29 15.67 45.79 59.29
N SER A 30 15.19 45.54 60.51
CA SER A 30 14.72 44.21 60.91
C SER A 30 13.64 43.71 59.94
N LEU A 31 12.64 44.55 59.64
CA LEU A 31 11.56 44.20 58.72
C LEU A 31 12.06 43.95 57.29
N PHE A 32 12.98 44.78 56.79
CA PHE A 32 13.54 44.61 55.44
C PHE A 32 14.37 43.33 55.32
N ASN A 33 15.19 43.01 56.32
CA ASN A 33 15.99 41.78 56.34
C ASN A 33 15.10 40.52 56.45
N GLN A 34 13.95 40.63 57.12
CA GLN A 34 12.90 39.61 57.15
C GLN A 34 12.04 39.57 55.88
N LYS A 35 12.31 40.44 54.89
CA LYS A 35 11.55 40.60 53.63
C LYS A 35 10.07 40.99 53.83
N LEU A 36 9.73 41.59 54.97
CA LEU A 36 8.37 42.02 55.31
C LEU A 36 7.98 43.38 54.71
N ILE A 37 8.97 44.18 54.32
CA ILE A 37 8.76 45.46 53.62
C ILE A 37 9.60 45.53 52.35
N THR A 38 9.12 46.29 51.37
CA THR A 38 9.83 46.45 50.09
C THR A 38 11.02 47.41 50.23
N ARG A 39 11.91 47.39 49.23
CA ARG A 39 13.06 48.30 49.14
C ARG A 39 12.62 49.76 49.13
N GLU A 40 11.55 50.08 48.42
CA GLU A 40 11.00 51.44 48.33
C GLU A 40 10.48 51.92 49.68
N MET A 41 9.84 51.04 50.45
CA MET A 41 9.33 51.37 51.77
C MET A 41 10.48 51.58 52.78
N ARG A 42 11.53 50.75 52.69
CA ARG A 42 12.76 50.95 53.46
C ARG A 42 13.43 52.28 53.11
N ASP A 43 13.67 52.55 51.82
CA ASP A 43 14.35 53.76 51.36
C ASP A 43 13.57 55.01 51.76
N PHE A 44 12.23 54.99 51.65
CA PHE A 44 11.36 56.05 52.14
C PHE A 44 11.54 56.33 53.63
N ILE A 45 11.52 55.30 54.49
CA ILE A 45 11.66 55.49 55.94
C ILE A 45 13.06 56.02 56.29
N ILE A 46 14.12 55.55 55.63
CA ILE A 46 15.48 56.04 55.86
C ILE A 46 15.64 57.50 55.45
N ILE A 47 15.09 57.89 54.30
CA ILE A 47 15.15 59.27 53.79
C ILE A 47 14.40 60.22 54.74
N TYR A 48 13.19 59.84 55.17
CA TYR A 48 12.31 60.73 55.94
C TYR A 48 12.53 60.69 57.46
N SER A 49 13.52 59.93 57.93
CA SER A 49 13.98 59.91 59.34
C SER A 49 15.33 60.63 59.53
N ASP A 50 15.74 61.41 58.54
CA ASP A 50 16.90 62.29 58.57
C ASP A 50 16.52 63.59 57.86
N ASN A 51 16.41 64.68 58.62
CA ASN A 51 15.95 65.96 58.08
C ASN A 51 16.80 66.46 56.88
N LYS A 52 18.12 66.21 56.86
CA LYS A 52 19.00 66.61 55.74
C LYS A 52 18.69 65.78 54.49
N LYS A 53 18.49 64.47 54.63
CA LYS A 53 18.11 63.60 53.50
C LYS A 53 16.72 63.91 52.98
N LYS A 54 15.76 64.10 53.89
CA LYS A 54 14.39 64.49 53.57
C LYS A 54 14.37 65.78 52.75
N GLU A 55 14.99 66.84 53.27
CA GLU A 55 15.05 68.14 52.59
C GLU A 55 15.69 68.00 51.20
N THR A 56 16.80 67.26 51.10
CA THR A 56 17.50 67.07 49.83
C THR A 56 16.69 66.28 48.81
N ILE A 57 16.02 65.20 49.22
CA ILE A 57 15.17 64.40 48.32
C ILE A 57 13.91 65.18 47.92
N GLU A 58 13.29 65.94 48.84
CA GLU A 58 12.14 66.79 48.51
C GLU A 58 12.51 67.85 47.47
N ILE A 59 13.73 68.42 47.53
CA ILE A 59 14.22 69.36 46.52
C ILE A 59 14.50 68.66 45.19
N ILE A 60 15.04 67.44 45.21
CA ILE A 60 15.22 66.62 44.00
C ILE A 60 13.86 66.29 43.35
N GLU A 61 12.86 65.88 44.13
CA GLU A 61 11.51 65.53 43.68
C GLU A 61 10.75 66.73 43.08
N LYS A 62 11.10 67.98 43.44
CA LYS A 62 10.56 69.19 42.76
C LYS A 62 10.97 69.29 41.30
N ASN A 63 11.98 68.53 40.86
CA ASN A 63 12.45 68.45 39.48
C ASN A 63 12.79 69.81 38.83
N ASN A 64 13.29 70.77 39.61
CA ASN A 64 13.65 72.11 39.16
C ASN A 64 15.18 72.30 39.30
N VAL A 65 15.87 72.47 38.17
CA VAL A 65 17.33 72.52 38.10
C VAL A 65 17.89 73.72 38.86
N GLU A 66 17.29 74.90 38.69
CA GLU A 66 17.76 76.13 39.34
C GLU A 66 17.66 76.04 40.86
N ILE A 67 16.56 75.46 41.37
CA ILE A 67 16.36 75.26 42.81
C ILE A 67 17.40 74.27 43.35
N LEU A 68 17.67 73.18 42.64
CA LEU A 68 18.63 72.17 43.06
C LEU A 68 20.07 72.69 43.01
N GLU A 69 20.47 73.43 41.95
CA GLU A 69 21.79 74.06 41.84
C GLU A 69 22.03 75.06 42.97
N LYS A 70 21.05 75.94 43.22
CA LYS A 70 21.10 76.90 44.33
C LYS A 70 21.27 76.18 45.67
N TYR A 71 20.50 75.12 45.90
CA TYR A 71 20.58 74.32 47.13
C TYR A 71 21.92 73.61 47.30
N ILE A 72 22.46 72.99 46.24
CA ILE A 72 23.79 72.35 46.26
C ILE A 72 24.86 73.38 46.64
N HIS A 73 24.80 74.59 46.08
CA HIS A 73 25.78 75.64 46.35
C HIS A 73 25.64 76.24 47.76
N GLU A 74 24.43 76.61 48.18
CA GLU A 74 24.18 77.21 49.50
C GLU A 74 24.49 76.26 50.65
N LYS A 75 24.31 74.95 50.46
CA LYS A 75 24.50 73.93 51.50
C LYS A 75 25.81 73.13 51.34
N ASN A 76 26.59 73.40 50.29
CA ASN A 76 27.81 72.66 49.92
C ASN A 76 27.64 71.14 49.98
N ILE A 77 26.63 70.62 49.28
CA ILE A 77 26.25 69.20 49.37
C ILE A 77 27.06 68.36 48.39
N GLU A 78 27.73 67.33 48.91
CA GLU A 78 28.14 66.16 48.14
C GLU A 78 27.09 65.05 48.32
N PHE A 79 26.49 64.56 47.23
CA PHE A 79 25.38 63.61 47.36
C PHE A 79 25.80 62.24 47.92
N LYS A 80 27.09 61.90 47.88
CA LYS A 80 27.63 60.72 48.58
C LYS A 80 27.44 60.78 50.10
N ASP A 81 27.34 61.97 50.69
CA ASP A 81 27.13 62.11 52.14
C ASP A 81 25.72 61.68 52.55
N LEU A 82 24.81 61.54 51.59
CA LEU A 82 23.46 61.02 51.82
C LEU A 82 23.41 59.48 51.69
N ASP A 83 24.43 58.88 51.05
CA ASP A 83 24.58 57.44 51.02
C ASP A 83 24.82 56.90 52.44
N THR A 84 24.23 55.75 52.69
CA THR A 84 24.53 54.96 53.89
C THR A 84 24.67 53.51 53.48
N ASP A 85 25.11 52.66 54.40
CA ASP A 85 25.13 51.20 54.21
C ASP A 85 23.77 50.64 53.78
N HIS A 86 22.70 51.42 53.97
CA HIS A 86 21.33 51.00 53.73
C HIS A 86 20.55 51.86 52.73
N LEU A 87 21.09 53.00 52.30
CA LEU A 87 20.54 53.83 51.23
C LEU A 87 21.62 54.01 50.16
N ASN A 88 21.38 53.42 48.99
CA ASN A 88 22.17 53.70 47.79
C ASN A 88 21.40 54.75 46.99
N LEU A 89 21.80 56.00 47.14
CA LEU A 89 21.18 57.16 46.53
C LEU A 89 21.19 57.03 45.01
N ILE A 90 22.27 56.55 44.38
CA ILE A 90 22.33 56.40 42.92
C ILE A 90 21.19 55.52 42.41
N ASN A 91 20.96 54.39 43.08
CA ASN A 91 19.86 53.50 42.72
C ASN A 91 18.50 54.18 42.92
N HIS A 92 18.34 54.92 44.01
CA HIS A 92 17.11 55.67 44.27
C HIS A 92 16.86 56.75 43.20
N ILE A 93 17.87 57.52 42.82
CA ILE A 93 17.82 58.53 41.75
C ILE A 93 17.53 57.89 40.38
N ASN A 94 18.12 56.72 40.10
CA ASN A 94 17.83 55.97 38.88
C ASN A 94 16.38 55.50 38.83
N GLU A 95 15.81 55.04 39.96
CA GLU A 95 14.40 54.69 40.06
C GLU A 95 13.49 55.92 39.94
N LEU A 96 13.81 57.06 40.56
CA LEU A 96 13.07 58.30 40.38
C LEU A 96 13.06 58.75 38.91
N TYR A 97 14.19 58.62 38.21
CA TYR A 97 14.28 58.92 36.79
C TYR A 97 13.51 57.93 35.92
N LYS A 98 13.60 56.63 36.21
CA LYS A 98 12.87 55.58 35.48
C LYS A 98 11.35 55.72 35.61
N ASN A 99 10.90 56.23 36.74
CA ASN A 99 9.48 56.53 37.02
C ASN A 99 9.07 57.96 36.59
N ASP A 100 9.90 58.64 35.78
CA ASP A 100 9.68 60.01 35.28
C ASP A 100 9.44 61.08 36.36
N VAL A 101 9.82 60.81 37.62
CA VAL A 101 9.70 61.77 38.74
C VAL A 101 10.68 62.92 38.59
N ILE A 102 11.89 62.63 38.09
CA ILE A 102 12.93 63.62 37.85
C ILE A 102 13.40 63.61 36.40
N SER A 103 13.77 64.79 35.90
CA SER A 103 14.27 65.00 34.55
C SER A 103 15.70 64.52 34.42
N LYS A 104 16.12 64.28 33.16
CA LYS A 104 17.50 63.95 32.82
C LYS A 104 18.50 65.01 33.31
N LYS A 105 18.12 66.29 33.31
CA LYS A 105 18.98 67.39 33.75
C LYS A 105 19.26 67.30 35.25
N ILE A 106 18.22 67.04 36.06
CA ILE A 106 18.35 66.82 37.51
C ILE A 106 19.22 65.60 37.82
N ARG A 107 18.94 64.46 37.18
CA ARG A 107 19.76 63.24 37.34
C ARG A 107 21.23 63.50 37.01
N LYS A 108 21.51 64.21 35.91
CA LYS A 108 22.87 64.58 35.51
C LYS A 108 23.55 65.47 36.55
N LEU A 109 22.84 66.47 37.06
CA LEU A 109 23.35 67.40 38.06
C LEU A 109 23.68 66.67 39.37
N ILE A 110 22.82 65.77 39.84
CA ILE A 110 23.07 64.97 41.04
C ILE A 110 24.33 64.12 40.88
N PHE A 111 24.52 63.51 39.71
CA PHE A 111 25.71 62.70 39.42
C PHE A 111 26.99 63.52 39.31
N LEU A 112 26.93 64.73 38.76
CA LEU A 112 28.05 65.66 38.70
C LEU A 112 28.55 66.10 40.09
N HIS A 113 27.63 66.20 41.05
CA HIS A 113 27.91 66.63 42.42
C HIS A 113 27.87 65.46 43.41
N TYR A 114 27.89 64.22 42.93
CA TYR A 114 27.81 63.06 43.81
C TYR A 114 29.04 62.93 44.69
N ASP A 115 30.22 63.10 44.08
CA ASP A 115 31.50 63.16 44.76
C ASP A 115 32.39 64.16 44.00
N SER A 116 33.13 65.01 44.71
CA SER A 116 34.06 65.98 44.12
C SER A 116 35.04 65.34 43.13
N THR A 117 35.51 64.11 43.40
CA THR A 117 36.34 63.29 42.50
C THR A 117 35.63 62.98 41.17
N ILE A 118 34.32 62.75 41.17
CA ILE A 118 33.55 62.54 39.92
C ILE A 118 33.48 63.84 39.12
N GLY A 119 33.25 64.97 39.80
CA GLY A 119 33.27 66.29 39.16
C GLY A 119 34.64 66.61 38.52
N GLU A 120 35.73 66.28 39.20
CA GLU A 120 37.10 66.44 38.69
C GLU A 120 37.38 65.51 37.49
N ILE A 121 37.01 64.23 37.59
CA ILE A 121 37.12 63.26 36.49
C ILE A 121 36.36 63.75 35.25
N ILE A 122 35.14 64.24 35.42
CA ILE A 122 34.33 64.73 34.31
C ILE A 122 34.95 65.99 33.71
N LYS A 123 35.48 66.91 34.52
CA LYS A 123 36.20 68.09 34.02
C LYS A 123 37.44 67.68 33.22
N LEU A 124 38.24 66.73 33.71
CA LEU A 124 39.40 66.19 33.00
C LEU A 124 39.00 65.56 31.66
N ILE A 125 37.92 64.79 31.64
CA ILE A 125 37.39 64.17 30.42
C ILE A 125 36.83 65.22 29.45
N GLN A 126 36.11 66.22 29.94
CA GLN A 126 35.56 67.33 29.13
C GLN A 126 36.66 68.19 28.52
N ASN A 127 37.76 68.39 29.24
CA ASN A 127 38.93 69.14 28.77
C ASN A 127 39.78 68.38 27.74
N LYS A 128 39.44 67.11 27.46
CA LYS A 128 40.17 66.23 26.54
C LYS A 128 41.66 66.03 26.90
N ASP A 129 42.04 66.30 28.15
CA ASP A 129 43.41 66.18 28.63
C ASP A 129 43.70 64.75 29.07
N PHE A 130 44.18 63.97 28.12
CA PHE A 130 44.44 62.54 28.28
C PHE A 130 45.50 62.23 29.34
N TYR A 131 46.59 63.00 29.37
CA TYR A 131 47.73 62.71 30.25
C TYR A 131 47.37 63.03 31.71
N SER A 132 46.67 64.15 31.92
CA SER A 132 46.17 64.53 33.23
C SER A 132 45.10 63.56 33.73
N PHE A 133 44.20 63.06 32.87
CA PHE A 133 43.26 62.00 33.26
C PHE A 133 43.98 60.72 33.68
N LYS A 134 44.94 60.23 32.88
CA LYS A 134 45.72 59.03 33.22
C LYS A 134 46.47 59.18 34.55
N ASN A 135 47.16 60.30 34.76
CA ASN A 135 47.90 60.56 35.99
C ASN A 135 46.97 60.68 37.19
N TYR A 136 45.86 61.42 37.05
CA TYR A 136 44.86 61.56 38.10
C TYR A 136 44.32 60.20 38.56
N ILE A 137 43.98 59.32 37.61
CA ILE A 137 43.51 57.96 37.90
C ILE A 137 44.60 57.11 38.58
N THR A 138 45.86 57.23 38.12
CA THR A 138 47.00 56.48 38.66
C THR A 138 47.35 56.92 40.09
N GLU A 139 47.22 58.22 40.38
CA GLU A 139 47.48 58.82 41.70
C GLU A 139 46.38 58.50 42.72
N HIS A 140 45.12 58.39 42.28
CA HIS A 140 43.96 58.20 43.16
C HIS A 140 43.49 56.73 43.27
N ASN A 141 44.44 55.80 43.09
CA ASN A 141 44.37 54.35 42.86
C ASN A 141 43.43 53.48 43.74
N TYR A 142 42.64 54.05 44.65
CA TYR A 142 41.76 53.32 45.59
C TYR A 142 40.27 53.70 45.55
N LYS A 143 39.85 54.83 44.96
CA LYS A 143 38.43 55.26 45.02
C LYS A 143 37.55 54.82 43.85
N LEU A 144 38.13 54.45 42.71
CA LEU A 144 37.39 54.18 41.45
C LEU A 144 37.04 52.72 41.17
N TYR A 145 37.53 51.78 41.97
CA TYR A 145 37.08 50.37 41.93
C TYR A 145 35.68 50.17 42.53
N ASN A 146 35.09 51.21 43.09
CA ASN A 146 33.74 51.17 43.61
C ASN A 146 32.74 51.23 42.44
N LYS A 147 32.01 50.12 42.23
CA LYS A 147 30.96 49.94 41.21
C LYS A 147 30.03 51.16 41.08
N LYS A 148 29.74 51.86 42.20
CA LYS A 148 28.93 53.08 42.22
C LYS A 148 29.50 54.22 41.37
N TYR A 149 30.82 54.44 41.40
CA TYR A 149 31.48 55.49 40.61
C TYR A 149 31.46 55.13 39.12
N PHE A 150 31.63 53.85 38.80
CA PHE A 150 31.51 53.34 37.44
C PHE A 150 30.10 53.51 36.89
N ASP A 151 29.06 53.11 37.65
CA ASP A 151 27.66 53.27 37.27
C ASP A 151 27.30 54.75 37.02
N ILE A 152 27.86 55.68 37.82
CA ILE A 152 27.69 57.13 37.63
C ILE A 152 28.36 57.60 36.34
N ILE A 153 29.61 57.21 36.12
CA ILE A 153 30.37 57.51 34.92
C ILE A 153 29.57 57.00 33.71
N GLU A 154 29.25 55.72 33.64
CA GLU A 154 28.47 55.10 32.55
C GLU A 154 27.12 55.83 32.30
N ALA A 155 26.37 56.12 33.37
CA ALA A 155 25.09 56.83 33.25
C ALA A 155 25.23 58.25 32.69
N LEU A 156 26.33 58.94 33.00
CA LEU A 156 26.66 60.26 32.44
C LEU A 156 27.14 60.16 30.99
N TYR A 157 27.76 59.05 30.57
CA TYR A 157 28.36 58.86 29.25
C TYR A 157 27.45 58.26 28.18
N SER A 158 26.35 57.58 28.55
CA SER A 158 25.50 56.80 27.63
C SER A 158 24.86 57.54 26.43
N LYS A 159 24.92 58.89 26.31
CA LYS A 159 24.31 59.65 25.17
C LYS A 159 25.02 60.94 24.71
N ILE A 160 26.32 61.17 24.92
CA ILE A 160 27.04 62.35 24.38
C ILE A 160 28.09 61.89 23.33
N PHE A 161 28.04 62.49 22.14
CA PHE A 161 28.79 62.16 20.91
C PHE A 161 30.32 61.93 21.04
N LEU A 162 30.83 61.00 20.21
CA LEU A 162 32.18 60.88 19.60
C LEU A 162 33.38 61.52 20.32
N PHE A 163 33.94 60.83 21.31
CA PHE A 163 35.35 61.01 21.67
C PHE A 163 36.27 60.12 20.80
N PRO A 164 37.56 60.46 20.63
CA PRO A 164 38.52 59.59 19.98
C PRO A 164 38.52 58.21 20.65
N ILE A 165 38.42 57.15 19.84
CA ILE A 165 38.38 55.74 20.25
C ILE A 165 39.40 55.40 21.36
N ARG A 166 40.55 56.10 21.39
CA ARG A 166 41.55 56.01 22.46
C ARG A 166 40.98 56.22 23.87
N LEU A 167 40.07 57.16 24.11
CA LEU A 167 39.57 57.43 25.47
C LEU A 167 38.62 56.33 25.97
N ASN A 168 37.76 55.79 25.10
CA ASN A 168 36.95 54.61 25.40
C ASN A 168 37.82 53.37 25.60
N MET A 169 38.87 53.22 24.78
CA MET A 169 39.85 52.14 24.96
C MET A 169 40.58 52.29 26.29
N LEU A 170 40.84 53.49 26.81
CA LEU A 170 41.53 53.73 28.09
C LEU A 170 40.65 53.54 29.32
N VAL A 171 39.36 53.83 29.23
CA VAL A 171 38.39 53.41 30.25
C VAL A 171 38.31 51.88 30.30
N LEU A 172 38.44 51.19 29.16
CA LEU A 172 38.55 49.71 29.10
C LEU A 172 39.94 49.19 29.52
N ASP A 173 41.01 49.93 29.21
CA ASP A 173 42.43 49.68 29.54
C ASP A 173 42.64 49.63 31.07
N PHE A 174 41.85 50.42 31.79
CA PHE A 174 41.85 50.44 33.24
C PHE A 174 41.23 49.18 33.88
N PHE A 175 40.34 48.46 33.18
CA PHE A 175 39.60 47.34 33.78
C PHE A 175 40.15 45.94 33.48
N LYS A 176 40.80 45.63 32.34
CA LYS A 176 41.41 44.28 32.10
C LYS A 176 42.57 44.26 31.07
N LYS A 177 43.81 44.08 31.53
CA LYS A 177 45.06 43.94 30.73
C LYS A 177 45.03 42.92 29.57
N ARG A 178 44.23 41.86 29.66
CA ARG A 178 44.20 40.76 28.66
C ARG A 178 43.49 41.13 27.34
N LYS A 179 42.51 42.04 27.38
CA LYS A 179 41.64 42.32 26.22
C LYS A 179 42.27 43.31 25.24
N CYS A 180 43.06 44.25 25.74
CA CYS A 180 43.71 45.28 24.92
C CYS A 180 44.71 44.69 23.93
N ILE A 181 45.48 43.69 24.36
CA ILE A 181 46.49 43.03 23.51
C ILE A 181 45.83 42.36 22.30
N ILE A 182 44.72 41.65 22.52
CA ILE A 182 43.98 40.98 21.44
C ILE A 182 43.37 42.02 20.47
N VAL A 183 42.77 43.09 20.99
CA VAL A 183 42.21 44.18 20.17
C VAL A 183 43.31 44.89 19.37
N GLU A 184 44.48 45.10 19.95
CA GLU A 184 45.65 45.64 19.25
C GLU A 184 46.07 44.75 18.10
N TYR A 185 46.14 43.43 18.31
CA TYR A 185 46.43 42.48 17.23
C TYR A 185 45.37 42.49 16.13
N PHE A 186 44.08 42.68 16.47
CA PHE A 186 43.02 42.83 15.48
C PHE A 186 43.23 44.04 14.57
N PHE A 187 43.57 45.20 15.13
CA PHE A 187 43.78 46.43 14.34
C PHE A 187 45.09 46.41 13.54
N ASN A 188 46.14 45.79 14.08
CA ASN A 188 47.44 45.68 13.42
C ASN A 188 47.49 44.52 12.40
N ASN A 189 46.41 43.73 12.27
CA ASN A 189 46.35 42.50 11.46
C ASN A 189 47.50 41.53 11.76
N ASN A 190 47.91 41.43 13.03
CA ASN A 190 49.04 40.61 13.44
C ASN A 190 48.58 39.21 13.89
N PHE A 191 48.40 38.31 12.92
CA PHE A 191 47.90 36.95 13.15
C PHE A 191 48.83 36.10 14.01
N THR A 192 50.13 36.20 13.77
CA THR A 192 51.13 35.39 14.48
C THR A 192 51.09 35.67 15.96
N ASP A 193 51.08 36.94 16.34
CA ASP A 193 51.06 37.33 17.74
C ASP A 193 49.69 37.04 18.38
N LEU A 194 48.60 37.20 17.64
CA LEU A 194 47.27 36.78 18.10
C LEU A 194 47.19 35.27 18.38
N LYS A 195 47.67 34.43 17.46
CA LYS A 195 47.72 32.97 17.63
C LYS A 195 48.58 32.58 18.83
N ASN A 196 49.78 33.16 18.94
CA ASN A 196 50.68 32.92 20.07
C ASN A 196 50.01 33.34 21.38
N TYR A 197 49.36 34.50 21.42
CA TYR A 197 48.69 35.00 22.62
C TYR A 197 47.53 34.11 23.06
N ILE A 198 46.67 33.67 22.12
CA ILE A 198 45.57 32.73 22.38
C ILE A 198 46.12 31.43 23.00
N LYS A 199 47.20 30.90 22.42
CA LYS A 199 47.86 29.68 22.88
C LYS A 199 48.51 29.83 24.25
N GLU A 200 49.31 30.88 24.47
CA GLU A 200 50.01 31.16 25.73
C GLU A 200 49.04 31.39 26.90
N ASN A 201 47.85 31.95 26.61
CA ASN A 201 46.85 32.27 27.63
C ASN A 201 45.76 31.19 27.77
N ASN A 202 45.88 30.06 27.07
CA ASN A 202 44.89 28.97 27.07
C ASN A 202 43.46 29.43 26.77
N ILE A 203 43.29 30.38 25.84
CA ILE A 203 41.96 30.86 25.44
C ILE A 203 41.36 29.82 24.50
N SER A 204 40.28 29.16 24.91
CA SER A 204 39.73 28.02 24.17
C SER A 204 38.71 28.41 23.09
N GLU A 205 38.17 29.63 23.20
CA GLU A 205 37.30 30.27 22.21
C GLU A 205 37.33 31.80 22.38
N LEU A 206 37.23 32.55 21.30
CA LEU A 206 37.31 34.02 21.41
C LEU A 206 36.10 34.64 22.13
N VAL A 207 34.96 33.95 22.20
CA VAL A 207 33.80 34.40 22.97
C VAL A 207 34.06 34.41 24.48
N GLU A 208 35.07 33.69 25.00
CA GLU A 208 35.53 33.80 26.40
C GLU A 208 36.01 35.22 26.74
N LEU A 209 36.35 36.02 25.72
CA LEU A 209 36.69 37.42 25.90
C LEU A 209 35.46 38.27 26.20
N ASN A 210 34.25 37.79 25.94
CA ASN A 210 33.03 38.54 26.21
C ASN A 210 32.80 38.72 27.72
N ASP A 211 32.35 39.91 28.12
CA ASP A 211 31.78 40.17 29.43
C ASP A 211 30.72 41.28 29.34
N SER A 212 30.28 41.81 30.48
CA SER A 212 29.30 42.90 30.53
C SER A 212 29.73 44.18 29.81
N TYR A 213 31.01 44.33 29.46
CA TYR A 213 31.57 45.56 28.89
C TYR A 213 32.21 45.37 27.52
N PHE A 214 32.49 44.14 27.12
CA PHE A 214 33.07 43.82 25.82
C PHE A 214 32.33 42.65 25.21
N ASN A 215 31.80 42.84 24.01
CA ASN A 215 31.28 41.77 23.18
C ASN A 215 32.05 41.79 21.86
N ILE A 216 32.81 40.72 21.59
CA ILE A 216 33.69 40.60 20.43
C ILE A 216 32.90 40.67 19.11
N ILE A 217 31.64 40.21 19.07
CA ILE A 217 30.78 40.28 17.90
C ILE A 217 30.34 41.74 17.66
N GLU A 218 29.93 42.46 18.72
CA GLU A 218 29.57 43.88 18.61
C GLU A 218 30.78 44.75 18.25
N PHE A 219 31.93 44.45 18.84
CA PHE A 219 33.21 45.07 18.50
C PHE A 219 33.52 44.85 17.02
N TYR A 220 33.52 43.60 16.56
CA TYR A 220 33.69 43.23 15.16
C TYR A 220 32.74 44.02 14.23
N ARG A 221 31.43 44.05 14.54
CA ARG A 221 30.41 44.74 13.73
C ARG A 221 30.69 46.25 13.65
N SER A 222 31.14 46.84 14.75
CA SER A 222 31.44 48.27 14.84
C SER A 222 32.72 48.67 14.09
N PHE A 223 33.69 47.76 13.98
CA PHE A 223 35.01 48.02 13.39
C PHE A 223 35.25 47.28 12.07
N ARG A 224 34.20 46.77 11.42
CA ARG A 224 34.27 46.02 10.16
C ARG A 224 35.04 46.74 9.03
N LYS A 225 35.16 48.07 9.04
CA LYS A 225 35.94 48.81 8.02
C LYS A 225 37.43 48.95 8.35
N ALA A 226 37.82 48.73 9.60
CA ALA A 226 39.17 48.99 10.10
C ALA A 226 40.00 47.71 10.29
N ILE A 227 39.36 46.54 10.37
CA ILE A 227 40.01 45.23 10.47
C ILE A 227 40.16 44.65 9.04
N SER A 228 41.23 43.92 8.73
CA SER A 228 41.33 43.26 7.42
C SER A 228 40.29 42.16 7.26
N SER A 229 39.92 41.84 6.02
CA SER A 229 39.00 40.72 5.73
C SER A 229 39.54 39.37 6.22
N GLU A 230 40.85 39.18 6.16
CA GLU A 230 41.53 37.98 6.65
C GLU A 230 41.42 37.88 8.17
N MET A 231 41.65 38.99 8.89
CA MET A 231 41.59 39.03 10.35
C MET A 231 40.14 38.85 10.81
N MET A 232 39.18 39.43 10.10
CA MET A 232 37.76 39.15 10.33
C MET A 232 37.43 37.68 10.15
N THR A 233 37.91 37.05 9.08
CA THR A 233 37.65 35.63 8.80
C THR A 233 38.19 34.78 9.96
N TYR A 234 39.40 35.09 10.44
CA TYR A 234 40.01 34.43 11.59
C TYR A 234 39.20 34.61 12.89
N ILE A 235 38.82 35.83 13.24
CA ILE A 235 38.02 36.12 14.46
C ILE A 235 36.72 35.34 14.44
N ILE A 236 36.00 35.38 13.31
CA ILE A 236 34.70 34.72 13.17
C ILE A 236 34.85 33.19 13.21
N SER A 237 35.88 32.64 12.56
CA SER A 237 36.11 31.19 12.51
C SER A 237 36.56 30.60 13.86
N HIS A 238 37.12 31.41 14.75
CA HIS A 238 37.64 31.00 16.07
C HIS A 238 36.76 31.46 17.25
N LEU A 239 35.54 31.89 16.96
CA LEU A 239 34.67 32.52 17.96
C LEU A 239 34.19 31.56 19.05
N TYR A 240 33.78 30.35 18.67
CA TYR A 240 33.28 29.30 19.56
C TYR A 240 34.22 28.10 19.57
N LYS A 241 34.26 27.38 20.70
CA LYS A 241 35.23 26.32 20.97
C LYS A 241 35.18 25.18 19.97
N GLU A 242 33.99 24.74 19.58
CA GLU A 242 33.81 23.67 18.60
C GLU A 242 34.27 24.12 17.21
N ARG A 243 33.87 25.33 16.80
CA ARG A 243 34.26 25.94 15.53
C ARG A 243 35.78 26.14 15.46
N PHE A 244 36.38 26.69 16.53
CA PHE A 244 37.82 26.88 16.69
C PHE A 244 38.58 25.59 16.41
N LYS A 245 38.22 24.51 17.11
CA LYS A 245 38.93 23.22 16.98
C LYS A 245 38.83 22.65 15.56
N ILE A 246 37.64 22.70 14.98
CA ILE A 246 37.40 22.20 13.62
C ILE A 246 38.19 23.01 12.60
N VAL A 247 38.18 24.33 12.72
CA VAL A 247 38.91 25.23 11.81
C VAL A 247 40.42 25.02 11.90
N GLU A 248 40.99 24.88 13.11
CA GLU A 248 42.43 24.60 13.24
C GLU A 248 42.79 23.23 12.64
N MET A 249 41.97 22.19 12.81
CA MET A 249 42.20 20.89 12.15
C MET A 249 42.13 20.99 10.61
N ILE A 250 41.24 21.84 10.08
CA ILE A 250 41.13 22.12 8.64
C ILE A 250 42.38 22.86 8.14
N ASP A 251 42.79 23.93 8.83
CA ASP A 251 43.94 24.76 8.46
C ASP A 251 45.27 24.00 8.54
N GLU A 252 45.39 23.08 9.51
CA GLU A 252 46.55 22.19 9.67
C GLU A 252 46.49 20.95 8.77
N ASN A 253 45.44 20.79 7.96
CA ASN A 253 45.20 19.65 7.07
C ASN A 253 45.18 18.28 7.80
N LYS A 254 44.65 18.23 9.02
CA LYS A 254 44.57 17.03 9.88
C LYS A 254 43.25 16.29 9.67
N PHE A 255 43.10 15.64 8.51
CA PHE A 255 41.88 14.94 8.13
C PHE A 255 41.41 13.88 9.15
N ASN A 256 42.32 13.02 9.62
CA ASN A 256 41.96 11.94 10.56
C ASN A 256 41.48 12.50 11.90
N ASP A 257 42.16 13.52 12.43
CA ASP A 257 41.79 14.16 13.70
C ASP A 257 40.43 14.86 13.58
N LEU A 258 40.17 15.54 12.45
CA LEU A 258 38.87 16.15 12.16
C LEU A 258 37.75 15.11 12.16
N LYS A 259 37.97 13.99 11.47
CA LYS A 259 37.00 12.89 11.37
C LYS A 259 36.72 12.26 12.74
N GLU A 260 37.76 11.87 13.46
CA GLU A 260 37.62 11.26 14.80
C GLU A 260 36.92 12.23 15.77
N TYR A 261 37.32 13.50 15.77
CA TYR A 261 36.72 14.52 16.63
C TYR A 261 35.24 14.74 16.33
N THR A 262 34.87 14.89 15.06
CA THR A 262 33.47 15.17 14.67
C THR A 262 32.57 13.96 14.87
N GLU A 263 33.05 12.74 14.63
CA GLU A 263 32.31 11.50 14.91
C GLU A 263 32.12 11.28 16.42
N ALA A 264 33.17 11.45 17.22
CA ALA A 264 33.12 11.27 18.68
C ALA A 264 32.17 12.26 19.37
N ASN A 265 32.05 13.48 18.83
CA ASN A 265 31.22 14.54 19.39
C ASN A 265 29.87 14.72 18.66
N GLN A 266 29.56 13.89 17.66
CA GLN A 266 28.34 13.97 16.85
C GLN A 266 28.08 15.36 16.26
N ILE A 267 29.12 16.02 15.76
CA ILE A 267 29.05 17.40 15.27
C ILE A 267 28.45 17.42 13.87
N GLU A 268 27.35 18.17 13.69
CA GLU A 268 26.85 18.54 12.37
C GLU A 268 27.53 19.85 11.91
N PHE A 269 28.25 19.82 10.79
CA PHE A 269 28.96 21.02 10.30
C PHE A 269 28.03 22.21 10.03
N LYS A 270 26.77 21.96 9.70
CA LYS A 270 25.74 23.00 9.56
C LYS A 270 25.55 23.81 10.84
N ASN A 271 25.71 23.21 12.03
CA ASN A 271 25.57 23.91 13.32
C ASN A 271 26.74 24.87 13.60
N LEU A 272 27.86 24.72 12.88
CA LEU A 272 28.96 25.67 12.98
C LEU A 272 28.64 26.98 12.26
N ASN A 273 27.73 26.94 11.28
CA ASN A 273 27.33 28.12 10.53
C ASN A 273 26.53 29.06 11.42
N ASN A 274 26.80 30.35 11.28
CA ASN A 274 26.06 31.39 11.97
C ASN A 274 25.84 32.54 11.00
N GLU A 275 24.60 32.67 10.51
CA GLU A 275 24.22 33.69 9.53
C GLU A 275 24.39 35.11 10.09
N ASP A 276 24.11 35.32 11.38
CA ASP A 276 24.25 36.62 12.05
C ASP A 276 25.71 37.08 12.18
N GLU A 277 26.64 36.13 12.20
CA GLU A 277 28.08 36.37 12.28
C GLU A 277 28.77 36.30 10.91
N GLY A 278 28.07 35.85 9.86
CA GLY A 278 28.61 35.69 8.52
C GLY A 278 29.57 34.50 8.36
N PHE A 279 29.55 33.52 9.28
CA PHE A 279 30.36 32.31 9.15
C PHE A 279 29.62 31.21 8.39
N HIS A 280 30.28 30.64 7.38
CA HIS A 280 29.79 29.45 6.70
C HIS A 280 30.95 28.50 6.40
N ILE A 281 30.94 27.31 6.98
CA ILE A 281 32.07 26.36 6.94
C ILE A 281 32.47 25.97 5.52
N LEU A 282 31.51 25.77 4.61
CA LEU A 282 31.82 25.42 3.22
C LEU A 282 32.46 26.58 2.46
N LYS A 283 32.08 27.84 2.75
CA LYS A 283 32.71 29.03 2.15
C LYS A 283 34.12 29.23 2.71
N TYR A 284 34.29 28.94 3.99
CA TYR A 284 35.61 28.92 4.63
C TYR A 284 36.55 27.94 3.92
N CYS A 285 36.12 26.69 3.69
CA CYS A 285 36.93 25.70 2.98
C CYS A 285 37.30 26.12 1.55
N GLU A 286 36.44 26.89 0.87
CA GLU A 286 36.73 27.45 -0.46
C GLU A 286 37.79 28.54 -0.43
N MET A 287 37.78 29.39 0.59
CA MET A 287 38.74 30.47 0.76
C MET A 287 40.12 29.96 1.21
N SER A 288 40.16 28.94 2.08
CA SER A 288 41.39 28.48 2.76
C SER A 288 42.23 27.47 1.96
N ARG A 289 41.93 27.21 0.67
CA ARG A 289 42.64 26.22 -0.18
C ARG A 289 42.80 24.84 0.49
N VAL A 290 41.73 24.38 1.15
CA VAL A 290 41.71 23.12 1.90
C VAL A 290 41.87 21.93 0.95
N ALA A 291 42.52 20.85 1.42
CA ALA A 291 42.62 19.60 0.67
C ALA A 291 41.24 19.06 0.26
N SER A 292 41.15 18.47 -0.93
CA SER A 292 39.88 18.00 -1.50
C SER A 292 39.17 16.97 -0.62
N GLU A 293 39.93 16.11 0.06
CA GLU A 293 39.39 15.06 0.95
C GLU A 293 38.68 15.64 2.18
N ILE A 294 39.24 16.69 2.80
CA ILE A 294 38.59 17.41 3.91
C ILE A 294 37.33 18.11 3.41
N LYS A 295 37.40 18.79 2.25
CA LYS A 295 36.24 19.47 1.66
C LYS A 295 35.11 18.48 1.36
N GLU A 296 35.43 17.34 0.74
CA GLU A 296 34.47 16.29 0.45
C GLU A 296 33.85 15.72 1.73
N TYR A 297 34.65 15.44 2.75
CA TYR A 297 34.17 14.96 4.04
C TYR A 297 33.16 15.92 4.69
N ILE A 298 33.48 17.21 4.75
CA ILE A 298 32.60 18.25 5.30
C ILE A 298 31.30 18.33 4.48
N ILE A 299 31.36 18.25 3.15
CA ILE A 299 30.17 18.27 2.28
C ILE A 299 29.27 17.06 2.56
N LEU A 300 29.84 15.86 2.71
CA LEU A 300 29.08 14.62 2.94
C LEU A 300 28.53 14.51 4.37
N HIS A 301 29.21 15.09 5.35
CA HIS A 301 28.83 15.08 6.77
C HIS A 301 28.16 16.38 7.21
N TYR A 302 27.73 17.20 6.25
CA TYR A 302 27.27 18.57 6.52
C TYR A 302 26.14 18.63 7.56
N ASP A 303 25.19 17.70 7.46
CA ASP A 303 24.20 17.41 8.50
C ASP A 303 24.01 15.90 8.63
N ASN A 304 23.43 15.47 9.75
CA ASN A 304 23.27 14.05 10.06
C ASN A 304 22.32 13.33 9.10
N LYS A 305 21.33 14.04 8.51
CA LYS A 305 20.40 13.45 7.54
C LYS A 305 21.13 13.09 6.25
N ARG A 306 21.95 14.00 5.74
CA ARG A 306 22.81 13.78 4.57
C ARG A 306 23.80 12.65 4.84
N TYR A 307 24.52 12.72 5.96
CA TYR A 307 25.50 11.70 6.32
C TYR A 307 24.91 10.28 6.34
N GLN A 308 23.82 10.09 7.08
CA GLN A 308 23.16 8.78 7.17
C GLN A 308 22.68 8.29 5.81
N LEU A 309 22.10 9.18 4.98
CA LEU A 309 21.67 8.81 3.64
C LEU A 309 22.85 8.35 2.76
N ILE A 310 23.98 9.06 2.85
CA ILE A 310 25.20 8.72 2.12
C ILE A 310 25.76 7.38 2.58
N GLN A 311 25.78 7.09 3.88
CA GLN A 311 26.16 5.77 4.39
C GLN A 311 25.27 4.65 3.82
N PHE A 312 23.95 4.86 3.75
CA PHE A 312 23.05 3.89 3.14
C PHE A 312 23.34 3.68 1.65
N ILE A 313 23.58 4.76 0.90
CA ILE A 313 23.91 4.71 -0.52
C ILE A 313 25.24 3.97 -0.74
N ASP A 314 26.30 4.33 -0.02
CA ASP A 314 27.60 3.67 -0.09
C ASP A 314 27.49 2.19 0.28
N ALA A 315 26.69 1.83 1.29
CA ALA A 315 26.45 0.44 1.66
C ALA A 315 25.77 -0.37 0.54
N ILE A 316 24.81 0.23 -0.19
CA ILE A 316 24.11 -0.43 -1.31
C ILE A 316 25.00 -0.55 -2.54
N ILE A 317 25.75 0.51 -2.87
CA ILE A 317 26.67 0.49 -4.00
C ILE A 317 27.67 -0.65 -3.83
N ASN A 318 28.17 -0.85 -2.59
CA ASN A 318 29.08 -1.93 -2.25
C ASN A 318 28.40 -3.30 -2.04
N ARG A 319 27.07 -3.37 -1.85
CA ARG A 319 26.32 -4.61 -1.56
C ARG A 319 24.92 -4.57 -2.20
N SER A 320 24.66 -5.38 -3.23
CA SER A 320 23.43 -5.35 -4.03
C SER A 320 22.10 -5.67 -3.30
N LYS A 321 22.13 -6.14 -2.04
CA LYS A 321 20.91 -6.60 -1.32
C LYS A 321 20.15 -5.54 -0.50
N TYR A 322 20.54 -4.25 -0.53
CA TYR A 322 20.07 -3.26 0.45
C TYR A 322 19.10 -2.18 -0.09
N LEU A 323 18.61 -2.28 -1.33
CA LEU A 323 17.68 -1.25 -1.88
C LEU A 323 16.37 -1.13 -1.06
N LYS A 324 15.87 -2.27 -0.55
CA LYS A 324 14.68 -2.32 0.32
C LYS A 324 14.88 -1.58 1.65
N SER A 325 16.09 -1.60 2.22
CA SER A 325 16.39 -0.84 3.44
C SER A 325 16.42 0.66 3.19
N LEU A 326 16.92 1.13 2.04
CA LEU A 326 16.88 2.56 1.69
C LEU A 326 15.43 3.04 1.54
N LYS A 327 14.58 2.29 0.84
CA LYS A 327 13.14 2.59 0.72
C LYS A 327 12.46 2.68 2.09
N SER A 328 12.78 1.76 3.00
CA SER A 328 12.25 1.75 4.37
C SER A 328 12.74 2.95 5.19
N TYR A 329 14.04 3.25 5.12
CA TYR A 329 14.65 4.40 5.80
C TYR A 329 14.06 5.73 5.34
N MET A 330 13.91 5.92 4.02
CA MET A 330 13.30 7.12 3.44
C MET A 330 11.88 7.34 3.95
N LYS A 331 11.08 6.27 4.02
CA LYS A 331 9.71 6.31 4.55
C LYS A 331 9.66 6.63 6.03
N GLU A 332 10.51 5.98 6.84
CA GLU A 332 10.58 6.18 8.29
C GLU A 332 11.02 7.59 8.66
N LYS A 333 12.09 8.08 8.03
CA LYS A 333 12.67 9.40 8.33
C LYS A 333 12.02 10.55 7.58
N ASN A 334 11.03 10.27 6.73
CA ASN A 334 10.27 11.30 6.04
C ASN A 334 11.18 12.19 5.17
N ILE A 335 12.20 11.59 4.52
CA ILE A 335 13.22 12.29 3.75
C ILE A 335 12.76 12.46 2.30
N ASP A 336 13.15 13.58 1.68
CA ASP A 336 12.99 13.83 0.26
C ASP A 336 14.38 14.00 -0.37
N PHE A 337 14.75 13.24 -1.41
CA PHE A 337 16.11 13.30 -1.98
C PHE A 337 16.46 14.71 -2.47
N LYS A 338 15.50 15.44 -3.02
CA LYS A 338 15.69 16.85 -3.41
C LYS A 338 16.07 17.73 -2.21
N SER A 339 15.54 17.47 -1.03
CA SER A 339 15.82 18.29 0.17
C SER A 339 17.25 18.15 0.70
N ILE A 340 17.96 17.10 0.27
CA ILE A 340 19.37 16.87 0.63
C ILE A 340 20.31 17.69 -0.26
N ASN A 341 19.85 18.06 -1.46
CA ASN A 341 20.64 18.83 -2.41
C ASN A 341 20.69 20.31 -2.01
N ASP A 342 21.87 20.91 -2.18
CA ASP A 342 22.11 22.33 -2.04
C ASP A 342 23.09 22.80 -3.13
N GLU A 343 23.66 24.00 -2.98
CA GLU A 343 24.62 24.56 -3.94
C GLU A 343 25.95 23.77 -3.99
N ASN A 344 26.30 23.07 -2.91
CA ASN A 344 27.57 22.36 -2.72
C ASN A 344 27.43 20.84 -2.89
N PHE A 345 26.21 20.30 -2.81
CA PHE A 345 25.94 18.87 -2.85
C PHE A 345 24.76 18.53 -3.78
N ASN A 346 24.97 17.56 -4.67
CA ASN A 346 23.93 16.98 -5.50
C ASN A 346 24.02 15.46 -5.46
N ILE A 347 22.98 14.82 -4.93
CA ILE A 347 22.91 13.38 -4.71
C ILE A 347 23.05 12.57 -6.01
N LEU A 348 22.56 13.09 -7.13
CA LEU A 348 22.69 12.40 -8.42
C LEU A 348 24.12 12.46 -8.93
N ARG A 349 24.77 13.63 -8.84
CA ARG A 349 26.21 13.76 -9.16
C ARG A 349 27.07 12.90 -8.25
N TYR A 350 26.70 12.79 -6.97
CA TYR A 350 27.37 11.91 -6.03
C TYR A 350 27.28 10.45 -6.48
N CYS A 351 26.09 9.96 -6.83
CA CYS A 351 25.94 8.60 -7.36
C CYS A 351 26.69 8.40 -8.68
N ASP A 352 26.69 9.40 -9.56
CA ASP A 352 27.44 9.37 -10.83
C ASP A 352 28.97 9.28 -10.62
N SER A 353 29.48 9.86 -9.53
CA SER A 353 30.91 9.80 -9.19
C SER A 353 31.37 8.44 -8.63
N LYS A 354 30.44 7.58 -8.23
CA LYS A 354 30.74 6.25 -7.69
C LYS A 354 30.82 5.24 -8.81
N ASN A 355 32.03 4.76 -9.09
CA ASN A 355 32.30 3.70 -10.05
C ASN A 355 31.90 2.33 -9.46
N GLY A 356 30.66 1.89 -9.68
CA GLY A 356 30.21 0.56 -9.27
C GLY A 356 28.99 0.09 -10.08
N ILE A 357 28.87 -1.22 -10.32
CA ILE A 357 27.77 -1.81 -11.11
C ILE A 357 26.39 -1.41 -10.53
N ASN A 358 26.27 -1.40 -9.20
CA ASN A 358 25.02 -1.05 -8.50
C ASN A 358 24.72 0.47 -8.49
N SER A 359 25.65 1.33 -8.94
CA SER A 359 25.42 2.77 -8.92
C SER A 359 24.26 3.16 -9.83
N TYR A 360 24.07 2.43 -10.94
CA TYR A 360 22.96 2.64 -11.87
C TYR A 360 21.59 2.38 -11.22
N ASP A 361 21.44 1.27 -10.51
CA ASP A 361 20.17 0.91 -9.84
C ASP A 361 19.83 1.90 -8.72
N VAL A 362 20.83 2.26 -7.90
CA VAL A 362 20.66 3.26 -6.84
C VAL A 362 20.31 4.62 -7.44
N ARG A 363 20.99 5.03 -8.50
CA ARG A 363 20.73 6.28 -9.21
C ARG A 363 19.31 6.31 -9.78
N ASN A 364 18.87 5.25 -10.46
CA ASN A 364 17.52 5.15 -11.00
C ASN A 364 16.47 5.18 -9.88
N PHE A 365 16.72 4.47 -8.77
CA PHE A 365 15.86 4.54 -7.60
C PHE A 365 15.72 5.97 -7.08
N ILE A 366 16.85 6.70 -6.94
CA ILE A 366 16.86 8.09 -6.50
C ILE A 366 16.12 9.00 -7.49
N ILE A 367 16.27 8.81 -8.80
CA ILE A 367 15.54 9.58 -9.82
C ILE A 367 14.03 9.36 -9.70
N ASN A 368 13.61 8.11 -9.55
CA ASN A 368 12.21 7.71 -9.41
C ASN A 368 11.59 8.22 -8.09
N HIS A 369 12.40 8.39 -7.05
CA HIS A 369 11.96 8.86 -5.73
C HIS A 369 12.41 10.29 -5.41
N TYR A 370 12.90 11.02 -6.42
CA TYR A 370 13.63 12.27 -6.20
C TYR A 370 12.83 13.32 -5.43
N TYR A 371 11.53 13.34 -5.69
CA TYR A 371 10.52 14.04 -4.89
C TYR A 371 9.72 13.02 -4.10
N ARG A 372 9.43 13.32 -2.84
CA ARG A 372 8.59 12.44 -2.02
C ARG A 372 7.25 12.10 -2.67
N LYS A 373 6.53 13.10 -3.22
CA LYS A 373 5.23 12.87 -3.87
C LYS A 373 5.36 11.93 -5.08
N ARG A 374 6.46 12.04 -5.84
CA ARG A 374 6.80 11.13 -6.94
C ARG A 374 7.08 9.72 -6.42
N GLY A 375 7.92 9.58 -5.40
CA GLY A 375 8.25 8.29 -4.81
C GLY A 375 7.01 7.53 -4.32
N ILE A 376 6.05 8.21 -3.68
CA ILE A 376 4.79 7.58 -3.28
C ILE A 376 3.98 7.10 -4.50
N VAL A 377 3.89 7.89 -5.57
CA VAL A 377 3.18 7.48 -6.79
C VAL A 377 3.89 6.30 -7.46
N VAL A 378 5.21 6.32 -7.54
CA VAL A 378 6.03 5.21 -8.04
C VAL A 378 5.79 3.94 -7.23
N ASP A 379 5.81 4.01 -5.90
CA ASP A 379 5.54 2.87 -5.02
C ASP A 379 4.14 2.25 -5.26
N LEU A 380 3.13 3.10 -5.49
CA LEU A 380 1.77 2.65 -5.76
C LEU A 380 1.62 2.03 -7.15
N ILE A 381 2.42 2.48 -8.13
CA ILE A 381 2.52 1.86 -9.46
C ILE A 381 3.23 0.52 -9.38
N GLU A 382 4.41 0.44 -8.75
CA GLU A 382 5.19 -0.80 -8.58
C GLU A 382 4.38 -1.88 -7.85
N SER A 383 3.52 -1.50 -6.91
CA SER A 383 2.64 -2.43 -6.18
C SER A 383 1.32 -2.74 -6.90
N SER A 384 1.09 -2.19 -8.10
CA SER A 384 -0.17 -2.32 -8.86
C SER A 384 -1.43 -1.92 -8.07
N ASN A 385 -1.33 -1.00 -7.10
CA ASN A 385 -2.45 -0.59 -6.25
C ASN A 385 -3.18 0.63 -6.82
N LEU A 386 -3.97 0.41 -7.88
CA LEU A 386 -4.65 1.48 -8.61
C LEU A 386 -5.65 2.27 -7.74
N ARG A 387 -6.31 1.61 -6.79
CA ARG A 387 -7.29 2.25 -5.90
C ARG A 387 -6.62 3.30 -5.01
N GLU A 388 -5.54 2.93 -4.33
CA GLU A 388 -4.80 3.86 -3.46
C GLU A 388 -4.15 4.98 -4.27
N LEU A 389 -3.64 4.68 -5.47
CA LEU A 389 -3.13 5.70 -6.38
C LEU A 389 -4.19 6.76 -6.71
N LYS A 390 -5.39 6.34 -7.12
CA LYS A 390 -6.50 7.26 -7.43
C LYS A 390 -6.84 8.16 -6.23
N ILE A 391 -6.94 7.58 -5.03
CA ILE A 391 -7.21 8.33 -3.78
C ILE A 391 -6.10 9.34 -3.52
N TYR A 392 -4.84 8.91 -3.58
CA TYR A 392 -3.68 9.76 -3.28
C TYR A 392 -3.59 10.97 -4.22
N LEU A 393 -3.84 10.79 -5.52
CA LEU A 393 -3.83 11.89 -6.50
C LEU A 393 -4.91 12.93 -6.20
N ILE A 394 -6.12 12.48 -5.82
CA ILE A 394 -7.25 13.35 -5.49
C ILE A 394 -6.96 14.13 -4.20
N GLU A 395 -6.56 13.44 -3.13
CA GLU A 395 -6.30 14.06 -1.82
C GLU A 395 -5.17 15.10 -1.87
N ASN A 396 -4.20 14.91 -2.76
CA ASN A 396 -3.05 15.80 -2.90
C ASN A 396 -3.17 16.80 -4.05
N ASN A 397 -4.30 16.83 -4.76
CA ASN A 397 -4.54 17.63 -5.97
C ASN A 397 -3.36 17.57 -6.96
N LEU A 398 -2.85 16.36 -7.19
CA LEU A 398 -1.63 16.12 -7.95
C LEU A 398 -1.97 15.76 -9.40
N LYS A 399 -1.36 16.45 -10.37
CA LYS A 399 -1.44 16.03 -11.77
C LYS A 399 -0.25 15.14 -12.11
N MET A 400 -0.47 14.13 -12.95
CA MET A 400 0.61 13.22 -13.37
C MET A 400 1.76 13.96 -14.08
N GLU A 401 1.44 15.00 -14.84
CA GLU A 401 2.43 15.85 -15.50
C GLU A 401 3.36 16.59 -14.52
N ASP A 402 2.90 16.88 -13.30
CA ASP A 402 3.70 17.54 -12.26
C ASP A 402 4.80 16.61 -11.69
N LEU A 403 4.70 15.30 -11.96
CA LEU A 403 5.70 14.31 -11.54
C LEU A 403 6.89 14.25 -12.49
N ASN A 404 6.76 14.74 -13.71
CA ASN A 404 7.78 14.60 -14.74
C ASN A 404 8.85 15.70 -14.62
N ASP A 405 10.09 15.37 -14.98
CA ASP A 405 11.16 16.34 -15.18
C ASP A 405 12.09 15.88 -16.31
N ARG A 406 13.27 16.51 -16.47
CA ARG A 406 14.22 16.14 -17.53
C ARG A 406 14.84 14.75 -17.37
N LEU A 407 14.77 14.16 -16.17
CA LEU A 407 15.37 12.87 -15.84
C LEU A 407 14.33 11.77 -15.62
N PHE A 408 13.05 12.13 -15.44
CA PHE A 408 11.97 11.19 -15.15
C PHE A 408 10.70 11.50 -15.97
N ASP A 409 10.22 10.49 -16.70
CA ASP A 409 8.90 10.49 -17.36
C ASP A 409 8.08 9.29 -16.84
N ILE A 410 6.98 9.59 -16.14
CA ILE A 410 6.10 8.61 -15.50
C ILE A 410 5.52 7.60 -16.52
N ARG A 411 5.28 8.02 -17.77
CA ARG A 411 4.76 7.11 -18.82
C ARG A 411 5.83 6.13 -19.25
N GLN A 412 7.05 6.62 -19.53
CA GLN A 412 8.16 5.76 -19.92
C GLN A 412 8.49 4.75 -18.81
N TYR A 413 8.53 5.22 -17.56
CA TYR A 413 8.73 4.37 -16.40
C TYR A 413 7.66 3.28 -16.29
N THR A 414 6.38 3.66 -16.41
CA THR A 414 5.25 2.72 -16.38
C THR A 414 5.31 1.70 -17.52
N TYR A 415 5.74 2.11 -18.72
CA TYR A 415 5.89 1.18 -19.86
C TYR A 415 6.99 0.15 -19.63
N SER A 416 8.11 0.54 -19.02
CA SER A 416 9.17 -0.42 -18.63
C SER A 416 8.63 -1.49 -17.69
N LEU A 417 7.92 -1.09 -16.63
CA LEU A 417 7.35 -2.03 -15.67
C LEU A 417 6.31 -2.96 -16.31
N TYR A 418 5.51 -2.44 -17.24
CA TYR A 418 4.51 -3.25 -17.95
C TYR A 418 5.17 -4.28 -18.88
N ASP A 419 6.23 -3.89 -19.61
CA ASP A 419 6.97 -4.79 -20.49
C ASP A 419 7.68 -5.91 -19.71
N GLU A 420 8.08 -5.63 -18.47
CA GLU A 420 8.63 -6.61 -17.53
C GLU A 420 7.56 -7.46 -16.83
N GLY A 421 6.27 -7.21 -17.07
CA GLY A 421 5.16 -7.92 -16.44
C GLY A 421 4.97 -7.62 -14.95
N LEU A 422 5.54 -6.51 -14.46
CA LEU A 422 5.50 -6.12 -13.04
C LEU A 422 4.21 -5.38 -12.66
N ILE A 423 3.49 -4.82 -13.64
CA ILE A 423 2.23 -4.11 -13.41
C ILE A 423 1.11 -4.59 -14.33
N THR A 424 -0.13 -4.36 -13.89
CA THR A 424 -1.32 -4.72 -14.66
C THR A 424 -1.56 -3.79 -15.84
N GLU A 425 -2.28 -4.29 -16.85
CA GLU A 425 -2.72 -3.48 -18.00
C GLU A 425 -3.60 -2.30 -17.58
N GLU A 426 -4.46 -2.49 -16.56
CA GLU A 426 -5.32 -1.43 -16.00
C GLU A 426 -4.50 -0.27 -15.41
N MET A 427 -3.42 -0.59 -14.68
CA MET A 427 -2.50 0.43 -14.14
C MET A 427 -1.82 1.20 -15.28
N LYS A 428 -1.29 0.49 -16.28
CA LYS A 428 -0.67 1.08 -17.46
C LYS A 428 -1.63 2.02 -18.20
N ASP A 429 -2.84 1.55 -18.51
CA ASP A 429 -3.86 2.36 -19.20
C ASP A 429 -4.24 3.61 -18.39
N PHE A 430 -4.41 3.47 -17.07
CA PHE A 430 -4.70 4.61 -16.19
C PHE A 430 -3.61 5.68 -16.25
N ILE A 431 -2.34 5.31 -16.11
CA ILE A 431 -1.22 6.28 -16.19
C ILE A 431 -1.16 6.94 -17.58
N THR A 432 -1.31 6.17 -18.66
CA THR A 432 -1.30 6.71 -20.03
C THR A 432 -2.41 7.72 -20.26
N ILE A 433 -3.62 7.46 -19.75
CA ILE A 433 -4.78 8.36 -19.86
C ILE A 433 -4.56 9.61 -19.01
N TYR A 434 -4.18 9.46 -17.74
CA TYR A 434 -4.13 10.58 -16.78
C TYR A 434 -2.86 11.44 -16.92
N SER A 435 -1.86 10.98 -17.66
CA SER A 435 -0.67 11.76 -18.04
C SER A 435 -0.87 12.61 -19.29
N ASP A 436 -1.99 12.47 -20.01
CA ASP A 436 -2.35 13.27 -21.18
C ASP A 436 -3.65 14.02 -20.91
N LYS A 437 -3.57 15.35 -20.87
CA LYS A 437 -4.73 16.21 -20.56
C LYS A 437 -5.92 15.98 -21.50
N LYS A 438 -5.67 15.77 -22.81
CA LYS A 438 -6.73 15.54 -23.81
C LYS A 438 -7.39 14.18 -23.58
N LYS A 439 -6.60 13.12 -23.33
CA LYS A 439 -7.13 11.78 -23.04
C LYS A 439 -7.95 11.79 -21.74
N LYS A 440 -7.40 12.37 -20.67
CA LYS A 440 -8.06 12.49 -19.36
C LYS A 440 -9.42 13.16 -19.46
N GLU A 441 -9.51 14.31 -20.12
CA GLU A 441 -10.77 15.06 -20.28
C GLU A 441 -11.86 14.21 -20.94
N ILE A 442 -11.51 13.50 -22.03
CA ILE A 442 -12.46 12.65 -22.75
C ILE A 442 -12.86 11.43 -21.91
N ILE A 443 -11.90 10.76 -21.29
CA ILE A 443 -12.18 9.55 -20.49
C ILE A 443 -13.00 9.88 -19.26
N GLU A 444 -12.80 11.03 -18.60
CA GLU A 444 -13.63 11.44 -17.47
C GLU A 444 -15.10 11.67 -17.88
N ILE A 445 -15.37 12.18 -19.09
CA ILE A 445 -16.74 12.30 -19.62
C ILE A 445 -17.34 10.90 -19.83
N VAL A 446 -16.53 9.98 -20.38
CA VAL A 446 -16.93 8.60 -20.65
C VAL A 446 -17.22 7.84 -19.35
N GLU A 447 -16.32 7.85 -18.37
CA GLU A 447 -16.47 7.17 -17.06
C GLU A 447 -17.66 7.71 -16.25
N ARG A 448 -18.05 8.97 -16.45
CA ARG A 448 -19.26 9.56 -15.84
C ARG A 448 -20.56 9.13 -16.52
N ASN A 449 -20.46 8.34 -17.58
CA ASN A 449 -21.56 7.84 -18.40
C ASN A 449 -22.48 8.97 -18.93
N ARG A 450 -21.90 10.10 -19.38
CA ARG A 450 -22.63 11.27 -19.89
C ARG A 450 -22.55 11.38 -21.42
N LEU A 451 -23.49 10.75 -22.12
CA LEU A 451 -23.51 10.70 -23.59
C LEU A 451 -23.65 12.08 -24.24
N ASP A 452 -24.44 12.98 -23.66
CA ASP A 452 -24.67 14.31 -24.27
C ASP A 452 -23.44 15.22 -24.13
N ASP A 453 -22.76 15.21 -22.97
CA ASP A 453 -21.46 15.87 -22.79
C ASP A 453 -20.42 15.32 -23.79
N LEU A 454 -20.43 14.00 -24.04
CA LEU A 454 -19.53 13.38 -25.02
C LEU A 454 -19.85 13.81 -26.46
N LYS A 455 -21.13 13.85 -26.83
CA LYS A 455 -21.58 14.36 -28.14
C LYS A 455 -21.20 15.82 -28.32
N GLN A 456 -21.46 16.64 -27.30
CA GLN A 456 -21.10 18.05 -27.28
C GLN A 456 -19.59 18.21 -27.45
N TYR A 457 -18.77 17.45 -26.72
CA TYR A 457 -17.31 17.48 -26.90
C TYR A 457 -16.88 17.14 -28.33
N VAL A 458 -17.45 16.09 -28.93
CA VAL A 458 -17.16 15.67 -30.32
C VAL A 458 -17.65 16.72 -31.34
N GLN A 459 -18.79 17.36 -31.10
CA GLN A 459 -19.41 18.34 -32.00
C GLN A 459 -18.78 19.75 -31.90
N GLU A 460 -18.56 20.26 -30.68
CA GLU A 460 -18.01 21.60 -30.41
C GLU A 460 -16.56 21.74 -30.84
N LYS A 461 -15.77 20.65 -30.73
CA LYS A 461 -14.39 20.61 -31.25
C LYS A 461 -14.30 20.54 -32.78
N LYS A 462 -15.42 20.77 -33.50
CA LYS A 462 -15.59 20.93 -34.96
C LYS A 462 -14.69 20.03 -35.86
N LEU A 463 -15.34 19.01 -36.42
CA LEU A 463 -15.11 18.34 -37.71
C LEU A 463 -14.00 17.28 -37.87
N LYS A 464 -13.08 17.05 -36.91
CA LYS A 464 -12.02 16.03 -37.15
C LYS A 464 -11.62 15.12 -35.99
N PHE A 465 -12.16 15.28 -34.77
CA PHE A 465 -11.76 14.37 -33.70
C PHE A 465 -12.21 12.94 -33.97
N LYS A 466 -11.24 12.02 -33.99
CA LYS A 466 -11.45 10.58 -34.14
C LYS A 466 -10.95 9.89 -32.88
N PHE A 467 -11.74 9.00 -32.27
CA PHE A 467 -11.28 8.32 -31.05
C PHE A 467 -10.01 7.48 -31.29
N LYS A 468 -9.70 7.09 -32.54
CA LYS A 468 -8.42 6.47 -32.88
C LYS A 468 -7.19 7.32 -32.52
N GLU A 469 -7.33 8.65 -32.45
CA GLU A 469 -6.25 9.57 -32.04
C GLU A 469 -5.85 9.40 -30.57
N LEU A 470 -6.66 8.74 -29.75
CA LEU A 470 -6.33 8.44 -28.36
C LEU A 470 -5.36 7.26 -28.25
N ASN A 471 -5.25 6.44 -29.30
CA ASN A 471 -4.27 5.35 -29.36
C ASN A 471 -2.87 5.91 -29.57
N ASP A 472 -1.90 5.39 -28.82
CA ASP A 472 -0.48 5.78 -28.92
C ASP A 472 0.46 4.57 -28.99
N GLY A 473 -0.05 3.43 -29.47
CA GLY A 473 0.68 2.16 -29.55
C GLY A 473 0.73 1.37 -28.24
N ARG A 474 0.50 2.02 -27.10
CA ARG A 474 0.46 1.39 -25.76
C ARG A 474 -0.94 1.39 -25.14
N LEU A 475 -1.75 2.40 -25.44
CA LEU A 475 -3.18 2.43 -25.18
C LEU A 475 -3.97 1.97 -26.41
N ASN A 476 -4.85 0.99 -26.22
CA ASN A 476 -5.91 0.64 -27.15
C ASN A 476 -7.25 1.11 -26.57
N ILE A 477 -7.76 2.23 -27.08
CA ILE A 477 -9.01 2.83 -26.60
C ILE A 477 -10.20 1.88 -26.76
N ILE A 478 -10.23 1.03 -27.78
CA ILE A 478 -11.34 0.09 -28.00
C ILE A 478 -11.39 -0.93 -26.87
N TYR A 479 -10.24 -1.53 -26.57
CA TYR A 479 -10.10 -2.48 -25.48
C TYR A 479 -10.46 -1.85 -24.13
N TYR A 480 -9.92 -0.66 -23.85
CA TYR A 480 -10.21 0.09 -22.63
C TYR A 480 -11.72 0.37 -22.47
N ILE A 481 -12.39 0.85 -23.52
CA ILE A 481 -13.83 1.13 -23.53
C ILE A 481 -14.67 -0.15 -23.37
N ASN A 482 -14.26 -1.26 -23.99
CA ASN A 482 -14.89 -2.56 -23.79
C ASN A 482 -14.81 -2.99 -22.31
N ASN A 483 -13.65 -2.84 -21.66
CA ASN A 483 -13.48 -3.17 -20.25
C ASN A 483 -14.36 -2.31 -19.33
N LEU A 484 -14.48 -1.00 -19.60
CA LEU A 484 -15.39 -0.12 -18.87
C LEU A 484 -16.86 -0.54 -19.05
N CYS A 485 -17.25 -0.97 -20.24
CA CYS A 485 -18.62 -1.41 -20.50
C CYS A 485 -18.91 -2.76 -19.84
N ASN A 486 -17.99 -3.71 -19.93
CA ASN A 486 -18.13 -5.06 -19.35
C ASN A 486 -18.17 -5.02 -17.82
N SER A 487 -17.48 -4.06 -17.20
CA SER A 487 -17.55 -3.79 -15.75
C SER A 487 -18.81 -3.00 -15.34
N GLY A 488 -19.63 -2.59 -16.29
CA GLY A 488 -20.86 -1.81 -16.05
C GLY A 488 -20.61 -0.35 -15.68
N ILE A 489 -19.39 0.16 -15.83
CA ILE A 489 -19.04 1.57 -15.57
C ILE A 489 -19.71 2.49 -16.59
N ILE A 490 -19.74 2.08 -17.86
CA ILE A 490 -20.38 2.82 -18.94
C ILE A 490 -21.51 2.02 -19.59
N SER A 491 -22.47 2.73 -20.18
CA SER A 491 -23.54 2.15 -20.96
C SER A 491 -23.09 1.69 -22.35
N SER A 492 -23.81 0.70 -22.89
CA SER A 492 -23.66 0.27 -24.28
C SER A 492 -23.85 1.41 -25.30
N LEU A 493 -24.67 2.42 -24.98
CA LEU A 493 -24.89 3.59 -25.83
C LEU A 493 -23.63 4.46 -25.96
N ILE A 494 -22.89 4.68 -24.88
CA ILE A 494 -21.62 5.43 -24.93
C ILE A 494 -20.56 4.65 -25.67
N ARG A 495 -20.42 3.35 -25.36
CA ARG A 495 -19.52 2.46 -26.09
C ARG A 495 -19.82 2.49 -27.59
N PHE A 496 -21.08 2.35 -27.97
CA PHE A 496 -21.54 2.43 -29.35
C PHE A 496 -21.18 3.76 -30.00
N TYR A 497 -21.46 4.88 -29.32
CA TYR A 497 -21.15 6.21 -29.84
C TYR A 497 -19.65 6.41 -30.07
N ILE A 498 -18.80 5.93 -29.15
CA ILE A 498 -17.35 5.96 -29.31
C ILE A 498 -16.92 5.14 -30.53
N PHE A 499 -17.47 3.94 -30.71
CA PHE A 499 -17.16 3.08 -31.85
C PHE A 499 -17.61 3.69 -33.17
N TYR A 500 -18.82 4.25 -33.22
CA TYR A 500 -19.33 4.95 -34.39
C TYR A 500 -18.42 6.13 -34.81
N ASN A 501 -17.83 6.82 -33.84
CA ASN A 501 -16.92 7.94 -34.08
C ASN A 501 -15.43 7.54 -33.97
N TYR A 502 -15.11 6.25 -33.99
CA TYR A 502 -13.72 5.79 -33.85
C TYR A 502 -12.86 6.28 -35.01
N ASP A 503 -13.36 6.06 -36.23
CA ASP A 503 -12.99 6.77 -37.44
C ASP A 503 -14.09 6.67 -38.50
N GLU A 504 -13.88 7.35 -39.64
CA GLU A 504 -14.85 7.44 -40.74
C GLU A 504 -15.17 6.08 -41.37
N LEU A 505 -14.19 5.18 -41.46
CA LEU A 505 -14.36 3.87 -42.09
C LEU A 505 -15.25 2.99 -41.24
N ILE A 506 -14.98 2.93 -39.94
CA ILE A 506 -15.80 2.18 -38.98
C ILE A 506 -17.18 2.78 -38.84
N GLY A 507 -17.29 4.10 -38.71
CA GLY A 507 -18.58 4.77 -38.66
C GLY A 507 -19.46 4.36 -39.84
N LYS A 508 -18.87 4.26 -41.05
CA LYS A 508 -19.59 3.81 -42.25
C LYS A 508 -19.96 2.34 -42.23
N ILE A 509 -19.06 1.45 -41.79
CA ILE A 509 -19.36 0.01 -41.64
C ILE A 509 -20.50 -0.19 -40.65
N ILE A 510 -20.46 0.48 -39.49
CA ILE A 510 -21.49 0.41 -38.47
C ILE A 510 -22.83 0.93 -39.01
N GLU A 511 -22.84 2.05 -39.73
CA GLU A 511 -24.03 2.60 -40.39
C GLU A 511 -24.67 1.57 -41.34
N LEU A 512 -23.85 0.88 -42.15
CA LEU A 512 -24.32 -0.15 -43.09
C LEU A 512 -24.84 -1.40 -42.38
N ILE A 513 -24.18 -1.83 -41.29
CA ILE A 513 -24.64 -2.93 -40.43
C ILE A 513 -26.00 -2.59 -39.81
N GLN A 514 -26.17 -1.37 -39.30
CA GLN A 514 -27.43 -0.90 -38.70
C GLN A 514 -28.58 -0.86 -39.70
N ARG A 515 -28.31 -0.55 -40.97
CA ARG A 515 -29.31 -0.61 -42.05
C ARG A 515 -29.69 -2.03 -42.46
N ASN A 516 -28.97 -3.04 -41.97
CA ASN A 516 -29.15 -4.45 -42.31
C ASN A 516 -29.10 -4.72 -43.83
N ASN A 517 -28.31 -3.94 -44.57
CA ASN A 517 -28.13 -4.09 -46.02
C ASN A 517 -26.79 -4.79 -46.32
N LEU A 518 -26.86 -6.12 -46.46
CA LEU A 518 -25.69 -6.97 -46.73
C LEU A 518 -25.00 -6.62 -48.07
N ASP A 519 -25.77 -6.25 -49.09
CA ASP A 519 -25.23 -5.97 -50.42
C ASP A 519 -24.50 -4.62 -50.45
N ASP A 520 -25.03 -3.61 -49.76
CA ASP A 520 -24.31 -2.35 -49.58
C ASP A 520 -23.02 -2.53 -48.78
N LEU A 521 -23.03 -3.38 -47.75
CA LEU A 521 -21.81 -3.69 -46.99
C LEU A 521 -20.77 -4.40 -47.86
N LYS A 522 -21.18 -5.39 -48.66
CA LYS A 522 -20.33 -6.07 -49.64
C LYS A 522 -19.73 -5.09 -50.64
N ASN A 523 -20.58 -4.27 -51.27
CA ASN A 523 -20.16 -3.27 -52.25
C ASN A 523 -19.21 -2.25 -51.62
N PHE A 524 -19.49 -1.80 -50.40
CA PHE A 524 -18.63 -0.88 -49.68
C PHE A 524 -17.24 -1.48 -49.42
N ILE A 525 -17.19 -2.72 -48.94
CA ILE A 525 -15.95 -3.45 -48.68
C ILE A 525 -15.13 -3.64 -49.97
N ILE A 526 -15.78 -4.06 -51.07
CA ILE A 526 -15.16 -4.25 -52.39
C ILE A 526 -14.63 -2.92 -52.95
N ASN A 527 -15.48 -1.88 -52.98
CA ASN A 527 -15.14 -0.58 -53.57
C ASN A 527 -14.00 0.13 -52.83
N ASN A 528 -13.92 -0.07 -51.51
CA ASN A 528 -12.83 0.50 -50.70
C ASN A 528 -11.60 -0.41 -50.60
N LYS A 529 -11.59 -1.55 -51.33
CA LYS A 529 -10.50 -2.54 -51.31
C LYS A 529 -10.10 -2.93 -49.88
N LEU A 530 -11.08 -3.06 -48.99
CA LEU A 530 -10.83 -3.42 -47.60
C LEU A 530 -10.45 -4.89 -47.55
N ASN A 531 -9.15 -5.16 -47.49
CA ASN A 531 -8.70 -6.51 -47.20
C ASN A 531 -8.87 -6.81 -45.70
N TYR A 532 -8.97 -8.10 -45.38
CA TYR A 532 -9.10 -8.56 -44.01
C TYR A 532 -7.96 -8.05 -43.11
N LYS A 533 -6.72 -7.87 -43.61
CA LYS A 533 -5.59 -7.35 -42.82
C LYS A 533 -5.81 -5.91 -42.33
N ILE A 534 -6.48 -5.07 -43.12
CA ILE A 534 -6.84 -3.69 -42.75
C ILE A 534 -7.92 -3.71 -41.66
N LEU A 535 -8.87 -4.64 -41.73
CA LEU A 535 -9.94 -4.79 -40.76
C LEU A 535 -9.53 -5.53 -39.47
N ASN A 536 -8.44 -6.31 -39.48
CA ASN A 536 -8.07 -7.17 -38.35
C ASN A 536 -7.32 -6.46 -37.20
N LYS A 537 -6.80 -5.24 -37.38
CA LYS A 537 -5.86 -4.66 -36.39
C LYS A 537 -6.51 -3.88 -35.25
N ASN A 538 -7.83 -3.68 -35.24
CA ASN A 538 -8.65 -3.02 -34.19
C ASN A 538 -10.15 -2.99 -34.56
N TYR A 539 -10.47 -3.06 -35.86
CA TYR A 539 -11.85 -2.92 -36.35
C TYR A 539 -12.70 -4.17 -36.11
N PHE A 540 -12.08 -5.33 -36.06
CA PHE A 540 -12.75 -6.58 -35.73
C PHE A 540 -13.33 -6.57 -34.31
N ASP A 541 -12.55 -6.16 -33.31
CA ASP A 541 -13.02 -6.06 -31.91
C ASP A 541 -14.20 -5.09 -31.78
N ILE A 542 -14.21 -4.01 -32.58
CA ILE A 542 -15.35 -3.09 -32.64
C ILE A 542 -16.58 -3.79 -33.20
N ILE A 543 -16.45 -4.42 -34.36
CA ILE A 543 -17.56 -5.09 -35.06
C ILE A 543 -18.10 -6.25 -34.22
N GLU A 544 -17.23 -6.98 -33.56
CA GLU A 544 -17.55 -8.10 -32.68
C GLU A 544 -18.24 -7.65 -31.40
N SER A 545 -17.72 -6.60 -30.76
CA SER A 545 -18.34 -5.97 -29.60
C SER A 545 -19.74 -5.41 -29.93
N LEU A 546 -19.97 -4.95 -31.17
CA LEU A 546 -21.30 -4.55 -31.62
C LEU A 546 -22.27 -5.73 -31.77
N PHE A 547 -21.78 -6.92 -32.09
CA PHE A 547 -22.62 -8.13 -32.18
C PHE A 547 -23.00 -8.73 -30.83
N SER A 548 -22.21 -8.50 -29.77
CA SER A 548 -22.55 -8.99 -28.42
C SER A 548 -23.68 -8.19 -27.76
N ASP A 549 -23.84 -6.92 -28.14
CA ASP A 549 -24.70 -5.95 -27.47
C ASP A 549 -26.11 -5.83 -28.04
N ARG A 550 -26.91 -6.92 -28.06
CA ARG A 550 -28.33 -6.91 -28.48
C ARG A 550 -28.66 -6.07 -29.73
N PHE A 551 -27.69 -5.79 -30.61
CA PHE A 551 -28.00 -5.15 -31.86
C PHE A 551 -28.81 -6.18 -32.61
N ASN A 552 -30.05 -5.80 -32.88
CA ASN A 552 -30.98 -6.51 -33.73
C ASN A 552 -30.45 -6.56 -35.17
N ALA A 553 -29.22 -7.03 -35.41
CA ALA A 553 -28.83 -7.62 -36.66
C ALA A 553 -29.73 -8.86 -36.82
N ARG A 554 -30.96 -8.61 -37.28
CA ARG A 554 -32.09 -9.56 -37.29
C ARG A 554 -31.84 -10.78 -38.16
N THR A 555 -30.71 -10.84 -38.88
CA THR A 555 -30.40 -11.95 -39.78
C THR A 555 -29.02 -12.51 -39.49
N PHE A 556 -28.98 -13.79 -39.09
CA PHE A 556 -27.77 -14.62 -39.00
C PHE A 556 -26.82 -14.43 -40.20
N LYS A 557 -27.38 -14.23 -41.40
CA LYS A 557 -26.65 -13.96 -42.65
C LYS A 557 -25.63 -12.82 -42.58
N LEU A 558 -25.92 -11.73 -41.87
CA LEU A 558 -25.01 -10.57 -41.79
C LEU A 558 -23.84 -10.84 -40.83
N LYS A 559 -24.13 -11.47 -39.69
CA LYS A 559 -23.13 -11.92 -38.72
C LYS A 559 -22.21 -12.97 -39.34
N ASP A 560 -22.78 -13.96 -40.01
CA ASP A 560 -22.05 -15.02 -40.69
C ASP A 560 -21.18 -14.44 -41.81
N PHE A 561 -21.73 -13.56 -42.66
CA PHE A 561 -20.94 -12.90 -43.71
C PHE A 561 -19.75 -12.13 -43.14
N ILE A 562 -19.95 -11.39 -42.05
CA ILE A 562 -18.87 -10.62 -41.44
C ILE A 562 -17.81 -11.55 -40.88
N LEU A 563 -18.18 -12.57 -40.09
CA LEU A 563 -17.23 -13.55 -39.54
C LEU A 563 -16.47 -14.32 -40.65
N MET A 564 -17.16 -14.63 -41.74
CA MET A 564 -16.60 -15.28 -42.93
C MET A 564 -15.64 -14.37 -43.71
N PHE A 565 -15.91 -13.06 -43.75
CA PHE A 565 -15.08 -12.10 -44.49
C PHE A 565 -13.67 -11.95 -43.91
N PHE A 566 -13.47 -12.33 -42.64
CA PHE A 566 -12.20 -12.20 -41.94
C PHE A 566 -11.22 -13.38 -42.16
N ASP A 567 -11.67 -14.52 -42.69
CA ASP A 567 -10.79 -15.67 -43.03
C ASP A 567 -11.34 -16.49 -44.21
N ASN A 568 -10.75 -16.30 -45.39
CA ASN A 568 -11.18 -17.00 -46.62
C ASN A 568 -11.02 -18.53 -46.52
N LYS A 569 -10.01 -19.03 -45.79
CA LYS A 569 -9.81 -20.47 -45.62
C LYS A 569 -10.94 -21.07 -44.77
N LYS A 570 -11.35 -20.38 -43.69
CA LYS A 570 -12.49 -20.82 -42.87
C LYS A 570 -13.80 -20.78 -43.64
N TYR A 571 -14.02 -19.75 -44.46
CA TYR A 571 -15.21 -19.64 -45.30
C TYR A 571 -15.37 -20.86 -46.23
N GLU A 572 -14.32 -21.19 -46.96
CA GLU A 572 -14.31 -22.33 -47.87
C GLU A 572 -14.55 -23.65 -47.11
N LEU A 573 -13.85 -23.87 -46.00
CA LEU A 573 -14.05 -25.03 -45.14
C LEU A 573 -15.51 -25.17 -44.67
N ILE A 574 -16.10 -24.10 -44.14
CA ILE A 574 -17.48 -24.09 -43.64
C ILE A 574 -18.46 -24.47 -44.75
N ASN A 575 -18.27 -23.93 -45.96
CA ASN A 575 -19.11 -24.29 -47.09
C ASN A 575 -19.02 -25.78 -47.43
N ILE A 576 -17.82 -26.37 -47.38
CA ILE A 576 -17.62 -27.79 -47.61
C ILE A 576 -18.29 -28.64 -46.52
N ILE A 577 -18.15 -28.24 -45.25
CA ILE A 577 -18.81 -28.87 -44.10
C ILE A 577 -20.34 -28.86 -44.28
N MET A 578 -20.90 -27.70 -44.65
CA MET A 578 -22.34 -27.51 -44.85
C MET A 578 -22.90 -28.30 -46.03
N LYS A 579 -22.08 -28.58 -47.06
CA LYS A 579 -22.44 -29.48 -48.18
C LYS A 579 -22.47 -30.96 -47.78
N ASN A 580 -21.99 -31.33 -46.59
CA ASN A 580 -21.81 -32.71 -46.15
C ASN A 580 -20.92 -33.57 -47.06
N ASN A 581 -19.97 -32.95 -47.75
CA ASN A 581 -19.09 -33.65 -48.67
C ASN A 581 -17.76 -34.02 -48.00
N LEU A 582 -17.68 -35.23 -47.43
CA LEU A 582 -16.49 -35.69 -46.70
C LEU A 582 -15.24 -35.75 -47.60
N ASN A 583 -15.39 -36.13 -48.87
CA ASN A 583 -14.27 -36.22 -49.79
C ASN A 583 -13.70 -34.84 -50.13
N GLU A 584 -14.57 -33.84 -50.33
CA GLU A 584 -14.16 -32.45 -50.55
C GLU A 584 -13.51 -31.87 -49.28
N LEU A 585 -13.94 -32.28 -48.08
CA LEU A 585 -13.31 -31.88 -46.82
C LEU A 585 -11.89 -32.47 -46.65
N ILE A 586 -11.73 -33.76 -46.94
CA ILE A 586 -10.43 -34.43 -46.94
C ILE A 586 -9.49 -33.78 -47.95
N TYR A 587 -9.99 -33.52 -49.16
CA TYR A 587 -9.24 -32.85 -50.22
C TYR A 587 -8.83 -31.43 -49.81
N PHE A 588 -9.75 -30.64 -49.25
CA PHE A 588 -9.49 -29.29 -48.78
C PHE A 588 -8.42 -29.24 -47.68
N LYS A 589 -8.47 -30.16 -46.71
CA LYS A 589 -7.45 -30.30 -45.66
C LYS A 589 -6.06 -30.52 -46.28
N LYS A 590 -5.97 -31.39 -47.29
CA LYS A 590 -4.72 -31.72 -47.97
C LYS A 590 -4.17 -30.56 -48.80
N GLU A 591 -5.00 -29.93 -49.64
CA GLU A 591 -4.61 -28.81 -50.52
C GLU A 591 -4.18 -27.57 -49.74
N ASN A 592 -4.83 -27.28 -48.61
CA ASN A 592 -4.49 -26.11 -47.79
C ASN A 592 -3.40 -26.37 -46.74
N HIS A 593 -2.82 -27.58 -46.75
CA HIS A 593 -1.82 -28.04 -45.79
C HIS A 593 -2.27 -27.90 -44.32
N ILE A 594 -3.55 -28.17 -44.05
CA ILE A 594 -4.12 -28.14 -42.71
C ILE A 594 -3.69 -29.42 -41.99
N GLU A 595 -2.70 -29.31 -41.11
CA GLU A 595 -2.23 -30.47 -40.35
C GLU A 595 -3.28 -30.90 -39.31
N GLU A 596 -3.95 -29.93 -38.69
CA GLU A 596 -4.96 -30.12 -37.65
C GLU A 596 -6.07 -29.09 -37.74
N PHE A 597 -7.34 -29.47 -37.51
CA PHE A 597 -8.44 -28.49 -37.59
C PHE A 597 -8.42 -27.45 -36.47
N MET A 598 -7.71 -27.71 -35.36
CA MET A 598 -7.55 -26.77 -34.26
C MET A 598 -6.86 -25.47 -34.69
N GLU A 599 -6.01 -25.48 -35.72
CA GLU A 599 -5.36 -24.27 -36.24
C GLU A 599 -6.37 -23.27 -36.84
N LEU A 600 -7.56 -23.76 -37.21
CA LEU A 600 -8.65 -22.96 -37.72
C LEU A 600 -9.56 -22.42 -36.61
N ASN A 601 -9.37 -22.86 -35.36
CA ASN A 601 -10.11 -22.30 -34.24
C ASN A 601 -9.53 -20.95 -33.83
N ASN A 602 -10.40 -20.04 -33.40
CA ASN A 602 -10.03 -18.83 -32.69
C ASN A 602 -11.11 -18.53 -31.63
N GLN A 603 -10.97 -17.43 -30.89
CA GLN A 603 -11.94 -17.07 -29.85
C GLN A 603 -13.39 -16.86 -30.36
N TYR A 604 -13.62 -16.78 -31.68
CA TYR A 604 -14.91 -16.52 -32.29
C TYR A 604 -15.47 -17.68 -33.12
N PHE A 605 -14.61 -18.63 -33.47
CA PHE A 605 -14.95 -19.77 -34.29
C PHE A 605 -14.31 -21.00 -33.69
N ASN A 606 -15.15 -21.90 -33.19
CA ASN A 606 -14.76 -23.24 -32.83
C ASN A 606 -15.44 -24.20 -33.82
N ILE A 607 -14.63 -24.92 -34.60
CA ILE A 607 -15.11 -25.83 -35.64
C ILE A 607 -15.98 -26.95 -35.07
N ILE A 608 -15.71 -27.40 -33.84
CA ILE A 608 -16.50 -28.41 -33.14
C ILE A 608 -17.85 -27.85 -32.73
N ASP A 609 -17.89 -26.65 -32.15
CA ASP A 609 -19.16 -26.01 -31.77
C ASP A 609 -20.01 -25.67 -33.00
N PHE A 610 -19.38 -25.23 -34.09
CA PHE A 610 -20.03 -25.07 -35.38
C PHE A 610 -20.66 -26.39 -35.85
N CYS A 611 -19.91 -27.49 -35.77
CA CYS A 611 -20.41 -28.81 -36.11
C CYS A 611 -21.58 -29.23 -35.21
N ARG A 612 -21.47 -29.03 -33.89
CA ARG A 612 -22.52 -29.39 -32.90
C ARG A 612 -23.80 -28.60 -33.09
N SER A 613 -23.69 -27.29 -33.35
CA SER A 613 -24.84 -26.37 -33.44
C SER A 613 -25.73 -26.56 -34.68
N SER A 614 -25.25 -27.30 -35.69
CA SER A 614 -26.00 -27.57 -36.91
C SER A 614 -26.42 -29.03 -37.01
N ASP A 615 -27.74 -29.26 -36.94
CA ASP A 615 -28.36 -30.58 -37.19
C ASP A 615 -28.23 -31.03 -38.64
N LYS A 616 -27.91 -30.10 -39.55
CA LYS A 616 -27.69 -30.39 -40.97
C LYS A 616 -26.35 -31.06 -41.24
N ILE A 617 -25.39 -30.98 -40.32
CA ILE A 617 -24.06 -31.59 -40.50
C ILE A 617 -24.15 -33.07 -40.11
N SER A 618 -23.75 -33.94 -41.04
CA SER A 618 -23.79 -35.39 -40.90
C SER A 618 -22.82 -35.89 -39.83
N SER A 619 -23.17 -36.99 -39.17
CA SER A 619 -22.31 -37.63 -38.16
C SER A 619 -20.93 -38.02 -38.71
N LYS A 620 -20.82 -38.33 -40.00
CA LYS A 620 -19.54 -38.63 -40.68
C LYS A 620 -18.61 -37.42 -40.72
N ILE A 621 -19.14 -36.23 -41.05
CA ILE A 621 -18.35 -34.98 -41.04
C ILE A 621 -17.94 -34.62 -39.61
N LYS A 622 -18.87 -34.73 -38.66
CA LYS A 622 -18.59 -34.48 -37.22
C LYS A 622 -17.46 -35.36 -36.72
N LEU A 623 -17.54 -36.67 -36.99
CA LEU A 623 -16.55 -37.65 -36.58
C LEU A 623 -15.18 -37.40 -37.23
N TYR A 624 -15.14 -37.03 -38.52
CA TYR A 624 -13.88 -36.73 -39.21
C TYR A 624 -13.19 -35.48 -38.63
N ILE A 625 -13.96 -34.42 -38.38
CA ILE A 625 -13.42 -33.19 -37.78
C ILE A 625 -12.90 -33.45 -36.36
N SER A 626 -13.66 -34.15 -35.52
CA SER A 626 -13.21 -34.45 -34.15
C SER A 626 -12.00 -35.38 -34.10
N SER A 627 -11.92 -36.34 -35.02
CA SER A 627 -10.79 -37.26 -35.12
C SER A 627 -9.52 -36.62 -35.72
N HIS A 628 -9.65 -35.49 -36.41
CA HIS A 628 -8.53 -34.75 -37.01
C HIS A 628 -8.31 -33.37 -36.36
N LEU A 629 -8.85 -33.15 -35.17
CA LEU A 629 -8.77 -31.86 -34.49
C LEU A 629 -7.33 -31.49 -34.15
N TYR A 630 -6.53 -32.46 -33.70
CA TYR A 630 -5.11 -32.29 -33.35
C TYR A 630 -4.20 -33.11 -34.28
N ARG A 631 -2.97 -32.63 -34.48
CA ARG A 631 -2.00 -33.25 -35.40
C ARG A 631 -1.65 -34.68 -35.04
N CYS A 632 -1.34 -34.96 -33.76
CA CYS A 632 -1.01 -36.32 -33.31
C CYS A 632 -2.21 -37.27 -33.47
N ARG A 633 -3.41 -36.79 -33.13
CA ARG A 633 -4.68 -37.53 -33.29
C ARG A 633 -4.94 -37.85 -34.76
N SER A 634 -4.83 -36.86 -35.65
CA SER A 634 -5.00 -37.03 -37.10
C SER A 634 -4.09 -38.13 -37.64
N LYS A 635 -2.79 -38.12 -37.30
CA LYS A 635 -1.84 -39.15 -37.77
C LYS A 635 -2.20 -40.56 -37.31
N VAL A 636 -2.55 -40.70 -36.03
CA VAL A 636 -2.96 -41.98 -35.44
C VAL A 636 -4.24 -42.49 -36.11
N VAL A 637 -5.23 -41.61 -36.28
CA VAL A 637 -6.49 -41.95 -36.93
C VAL A 637 -6.30 -42.36 -38.38
N ASP A 638 -5.42 -41.68 -39.13
CA ASP A 638 -5.08 -42.03 -40.51
C ASP A 638 -4.49 -43.46 -40.59
N MET A 639 -3.57 -43.82 -39.68
CA MET A 639 -2.99 -45.19 -39.61
C MET A 639 -4.05 -46.24 -39.26
N ILE A 640 -4.96 -45.92 -38.34
CA ILE A 640 -6.08 -46.80 -37.96
C ILE A 640 -7.04 -47.00 -39.14
N ASP A 641 -7.42 -45.93 -39.84
CA ASP A 641 -8.34 -45.99 -40.99
C ASP A 641 -7.73 -46.77 -42.17
N ARG A 642 -6.41 -46.76 -42.33
CA ARG A 642 -5.69 -47.59 -43.32
C ARG A 642 -5.40 -49.02 -42.83
N ASN A 643 -5.71 -49.35 -41.57
CA ASN A 643 -5.41 -50.63 -40.92
C ASN A 643 -3.91 -51.00 -40.97
N GLU A 644 -3.03 -50.00 -40.86
CA GLU A 644 -1.57 -50.13 -40.91
C GLU A 644 -0.98 -50.37 -39.50
N PHE A 645 -1.12 -51.60 -38.97
CA PHE A 645 -0.68 -51.92 -37.61
C PHE A 645 0.82 -51.64 -37.38
N SER A 646 1.68 -52.00 -38.34
CA SER A 646 3.14 -51.80 -38.20
C SER A 646 3.50 -50.31 -38.06
N ASP A 647 2.84 -49.43 -38.80
CA ASP A 647 3.11 -47.99 -38.74
C ASP A 647 2.59 -47.39 -37.45
N LEU A 648 1.40 -47.82 -37.01
CA LEU A 648 0.85 -47.41 -35.72
C LEU A 648 1.74 -47.84 -34.56
N GLN A 649 2.24 -49.07 -34.58
CA GLN A 649 3.16 -49.59 -33.57
C GLN A 649 4.46 -48.78 -33.54
N ASN A 650 5.13 -48.63 -34.70
CA ASN A 650 6.35 -47.83 -34.83
C ASN A 650 6.14 -46.38 -34.37
N TYR A 651 5.01 -45.77 -34.73
CA TYR A 651 4.67 -44.41 -34.31
C TYR A 651 4.44 -44.33 -32.79
N THR A 652 3.77 -45.31 -32.20
CA THR A 652 3.51 -45.38 -30.76
C THR A 652 4.83 -45.47 -29.99
N GLU A 653 5.73 -46.35 -30.43
CA GLU A 653 7.02 -46.60 -29.77
C GLU A 653 7.98 -45.41 -29.92
N ASN A 654 8.15 -44.90 -31.15
CA ASN A 654 9.08 -43.81 -31.44
C ASN A 654 8.68 -42.47 -30.79
N ASN A 655 7.39 -42.25 -30.54
CA ASN A 655 6.89 -41.01 -29.94
C ASN A 655 6.48 -41.19 -28.47
N HIS A 656 6.67 -42.38 -27.89
CA HIS A 656 6.19 -42.73 -26.55
C HIS A 656 4.73 -42.34 -26.32
N LEU A 657 3.88 -42.62 -27.31
CA LEU A 657 2.49 -42.16 -27.33
C LEU A 657 1.65 -42.92 -26.31
N GLU A 658 0.90 -42.17 -25.49
CA GLU A 658 -0.18 -42.70 -24.67
C GLU A 658 -1.52 -42.37 -25.34
N PHE A 659 -2.30 -43.38 -25.76
CA PHE A 659 -3.53 -43.16 -26.51
C PHE A 659 -4.59 -42.37 -25.73
N LYS A 660 -4.54 -42.38 -24.38
CA LYS A 660 -5.39 -41.54 -23.52
C LYS A 660 -5.23 -40.05 -23.83
N ASN A 661 -4.04 -39.59 -24.21
CA ASN A 661 -3.78 -38.19 -24.55
C ASN A 661 -4.45 -37.75 -25.84
N LEU A 662 -4.99 -38.69 -26.63
CA LEU A 662 -5.76 -38.38 -27.82
C LEU A 662 -7.24 -38.11 -27.51
N ASN A 663 -7.72 -38.41 -26.31
CA ASN A 663 -9.14 -38.31 -25.97
C ASN A 663 -9.51 -36.91 -25.44
N ASP A 664 -10.71 -36.46 -25.76
CA ASP A 664 -11.36 -35.27 -25.20
C ASP A 664 -12.89 -35.50 -25.11
N ASP A 665 -13.66 -34.44 -24.84
CA ASP A 665 -15.13 -34.52 -24.74
C ASP A 665 -15.82 -34.88 -26.07
N ASP A 666 -15.14 -34.71 -27.21
CA ASP A 666 -15.67 -34.91 -28.57
C ASP A 666 -15.11 -36.13 -29.29
N PHE A 667 -14.05 -36.73 -28.74
CA PHE A 667 -13.34 -37.82 -29.36
C PHE A 667 -12.82 -38.80 -28.30
N ASN A 668 -13.16 -40.08 -28.49
CA ASN A 668 -12.61 -41.18 -27.74
C ASN A 668 -12.09 -42.23 -28.72
N ILE A 669 -10.77 -42.50 -28.66
CA ILE A 669 -10.07 -43.38 -29.60
C ILE A 669 -10.58 -44.83 -29.56
N ILE A 670 -11.04 -45.31 -28.40
CA ILE A 670 -11.57 -46.67 -28.26
C ILE A 670 -12.94 -46.76 -28.95
N LYS A 671 -13.85 -45.83 -28.64
CA LYS A 671 -15.14 -45.70 -29.33
C LYS A 671 -14.97 -45.52 -30.84
N TYR A 672 -13.97 -44.75 -31.27
CA TYR A 672 -13.64 -44.60 -32.68
C TYR A 672 -13.30 -45.94 -33.34
N CYS A 673 -12.47 -46.75 -32.68
CA CYS A 673 -12.10 -48.08 -33.19
C CYS A 673 -13.28 -49.07 -33.23
N GLU A 674 -14.25 -48.93 -32.33
CA GLU A 674 -15.50 -49.70 -32.37
C GLU A 674 -16.33 -49.32 -33.60
N VAL A 675 -16.55 -48.02 -33.83
CA VAL A 675 -17.32 -47.51 -34.97
C VAL A 675 -16.70 -47.88 -36.32
N LYS A 676 -15.37 -47.90 -36.39
CA LYS A 676 -14.62 -48.21 -37.63
C LYS A 676 -14.40 -49.70 -37.89
N ASN A 677 -14.88 -50.60 -37.02
CA ASN A 677 -14.66 -52.05 -37.13
C ASN A 677 -13.19 -52.42 -37.32
N VAL A 678 -12.31 -51.77 -36.56
CA VAL A 678 -10.86 -51.95 -36.65
C VAL A 678 -10.46 -53.37 -36.22
N SER A 679 -9.38 -53.91 -36.80
CA SER A 679 -8.82 -55.22 -36.46
C SER A 679 -8.55 -55.36 -34.95
N SER A 680 -8.72 -56.58 -34.42
CA SER A 680 -8.48 -56.88 -33.01
C SER A 680 -7.04 -56.58 -32.57
N THR A 681 -6.06 -56.73 -33.47
CA THR A 681 -4.65 -56.42 -33.21
C THR A 681 -4.45 -54.93 -32.89
N ILE A 682 -5.01 -54.03 -33.71
CA ILE A 682 -4.92 -52.58 -33.46
C ILE A 682 -5.69 -52.20 -32.19
N LYS A 683 -6.89 -52.75 -31.99
CA LYS A 683 -7.68 -52.50 -30.76
C LYS A 683 -6.89 -52.90 -29.51
N ASN A 684 -6.29 -54.09 -29.52
CA ASN A 684 -5.46 -54.56 -28.42
C ASN A 684 -4.25 -53.67 -28.20
N HIS A 685 -3.57 -53.24 -29.27
CA HIS A 685 -2.44 -52.31 -29.16
C HIS A 685 -2.84 -51.01 -28.48
N ILE A 686 -3.93 -50.38 -28.92
CA ILE A 686 -4.47 -49.15 -28.33
C ILE A 686 -4.84 -49.36 -26.86
N LEU A 687 -5.47 -50.48 -26.53
CA LEU A 687 -5.88 -50.79 -25.15
C LEU A 687 -4.67 -51.00 -24.24
N ILE A 688 -3.63 -51.71 -24.68
CA ILE A 688 -2.41 -51.94 -23.89
C ILE A 688 -1.64 -50.61 -23.70
N HIS A 689 -1.45 -49.85 -24.78
CA HIS A 689 -0.69 -48.60 -24.79
C HIS A 689 -1.54 -47.38 -24.43
N TYR A 690 -2.71 -47.59 -23.81
CA TYR A 690 -3.62 -46.51 -23.48
C TYR A 690 -2.97 -45.47 -22.56
N ASP A 691 -2.21 -45.95 -21.57
CA ASP A 691 -1.28 -45.17 -20.77
C ASP A 691 -0.02 -46.00 -20.43
N LYS A 692 1.04 -45.31 -20.01
CA LYS A 692 2.35 -45.94 -19.74
C LYS A 692 2.29 -47.00 -18.63
N MET A 693 1.44 -46.75 -17.64
CA MET A 693 1.26 -47.60 -16.46
C MET A 693 0.61 -48.93 -16.86
N ARG A 694 -0.50 -48.87 -17.60
CA ARG A 694 -1.21 -50.02 -18.17
C ARG A 694 -0.28 -50.86 -19.04
N TYR A 695 0.50 -50.23 -19.93
CA TYR A 695 1.45 -50.93 -20.79
C TYR A 695 2.46 -51.77 -19.98
N LYS A 696 3.08 -51.17 -18.95
CA LYS A 696 4.09 -51.86 -18.15
C LYS A 696 3.48 -52.99 -17.32
N ILE A 697 2.30 -52.79 -16.74
CA ILE A 697 1.61 -53.82 -15.96
C ILE A 697 1.20 -55.00 -16.84
N VAL A 698 0.58 -54.72 -17.99
CA VAL A 698 0.19 -55.76 -18.94
C VAL A 698 1.40 -56.55 -19.40
N THR A 699 2.52 -55.89 -19.69
CA THR A 699 3.78 -56.54 -20.05
C THR A 699 4.29 -57.47 -18.94
N LEU A 700 4.33 -57.00 -17.69
CA LEU A 700 4.77 -57.82 -16.55
C LEU A 700 3.89 -59.05 -16.35
N ILE A 701 2.56 -58.90 -16.44
CA ILE A 701 1.64 -60.03 -16.29
C ILE A 701 1.77 -61.00 -17.47
N LYS A 702 1.94 -60.51 -18.71
CA LYS A 702 2.19 -61.37 -19.88
C LYS A 702 3.46 -62.21 -19.69
N ASN A 703 4.54 -61.61 -19.21
CA ASN A 703 5.79 -62.33 -18.92
C ASN A 703 5.58 -63.43 -17.87
N ILE A 704 4.82 -63.15 -16.80
CA ILE A 704 4.47 -64.16 -15.78
C ILE A 704 3.67 -65.31 -16.40
N ILE A 705 2.65 -65.00 -17.21
CA ILE A 705 1.82 -66.01 -17.87
C ILE A 705 2.65 -66.87 -18.84
N GLU A 706 3.53 -66.26 -19.63
CA GLU A 706 4.40 -66.97 -20.57
C GLU A 706 5.42 -67.85 -19.86
N SER A 707 6.05 -67.36 -18.78
CA SER A 707 6.95 -68.17 -17.95
C SER A 707 6.23 -69.40 -17.38
N LYS A 708 5.02 -69.21 -16.86
CA LYS A 708 4.19 -70.32 -16.34
C LYS A 708 3.78 -71.34 -17.41
N ARG A 709 3.37 -70.89 -18.60
CA ARG A 709 3.06 -71.79 -19.73
C ARG A 709 4.29 -72.58 -20.18
N ASN A 710 5.44 -71.93 -20.24
CA ASN A 710 6.69 -72.61 -20.58
C ASN A 710 6.99 -73.68 -19.52
N HIS A 711 6.85 -73.36 -18.23
CA HIS A 711 7.02 -74.32 -17.14
C HIS A 711 6.07 -75.53 -17.27
N GLU A 712 4.76 -75.29 -17.48
CA GLU A 712 3.76 -76.35 -17.67
C GLU A 712 4.08 -77.26 -18.87
N ASN A 713 4.62 -76.70 -19.96
CA ASN A 713 5.04 -77.47 -21.13
C ASN A 713 6.32 -78.31 -20.89
N THR A 714 7.19 -77.93 -19.95
CA THR A 714 8.47 -78.62 -19.70
C THR A 714 8.39 -79.73 -18.64
N ILE A 715 7.33 -79.74 -17.81
CA ILE A 715 7.10 -80.77 -16.77
C ILE A 715 6.94 -82.19 -17.36
N GLY A 716 6.74 -82.33 -18.68
CA GLY A 716 6.77 -83.61 -19.39
C GLY A 716 8.15 -84.26 -19.52
N GLU A 717 9.24 -83.51 -19.33
CA GLU A 717 10.61 -84.01 -19.46
C GLU A 717 11.28 -84.12 -18.08
N ARG A 718 11.73 -85.33 -17.70
CA ARG A 718 12.18 -85.71 -16.32
C ARG A 718 13.53 -85.11 -15.89
N ASN A 719 13.75 -83.80 -16.05
CA ASN A 719 14.93 -83.12 -15.49
C ASN A 719 14.52 -82.20 -14.33
N SER A 720 14.74 -82.68 -13.10
CA SER A 720 14.39 -81.97 -11.86
C SER A 720 15.10 -80.62 -11.69
N GLN A 721 16.27 -80.43 -12.30
CA GLN A 721 17.02 -79.16 -12.26
C GLN A 721 16.37 -78.05 -13.11
N THR A 722 15.79 -78.40 -14.26
CA THR A 722 15.15 -77.42 -15.16
C THR A 722 13.84 -76.89 -14.58
N ASN A 723 13.10 -77.75 -13.86
CA ASN A 723 11.85 -77.35 -13.19
C ASN A 723 12.10 -76.33 -12.07
N GLN A 724 13.17 -76.50 -11.28
CA GLN A 724 13.51 -75.55 -10.22
C GLN A 724 13.87 -74.17 -10.79
N GLN A 725 14.70 -74.11 -11.84
CA GLN A 725 15.11 -72.85 -12.46
C GLN A 725 13.94 -72.05 -13.06
N GLN A 726 12.96 -72.75 -13.64
CA GLN A 726 11.76 -72.11 -14.19
C GLN A 726 10.81 -71.61 -13.09
N GLN A 727 10.68 -72.35 -11.99
CA GLN A 727 9.91 -71.92 -10.82
C GLN A 727 10.54 -70.67 -10.16
N ASP A 728 11.87 -70.64 -10.06
CA ASP A 728 12.61 -69.48 -9.55
C ASP A 728 12.41 -68.24 -10.46
N ASN A 729 12.40 -68.42 -11.78
CA ASN A 729 12.14 -67.35 -12.75
C ASN A 729 10.69 -66.82 -12.67
N GLU A 730 9.69 -67.70 -12.54
CA GLU A 730 8.30 -67.27 -12.34
C GLU A 730 8.16 -66.47 -11.03
N GLN A 731 8.77 -66.94 -9.94
CA GLN A 731 8.73 -66.25 -8.65
C GLN A 731 9.45 -64.89 -8.71
N GLN A 732 10.55 -64.78 -9.47
CA GLN A 732 11.24 -63.52 -9.72
C GLN A 732 10.34 -62.53 -10.46
N LEU A 733 9.65 -62.95 -11.52
CA LEU A 733 8.72 -62.09 -12.26
C LEU A 733 7.50 -61.68 -11.41
N ILE A 734 6.99 -62.57 -10.56
CA ILE A 734 5.93 -62.24 -9.58
C ILE A 734 6.43 -61.19 -8.59
N ASN A 735 7.67 -61.31 -8.11
CA ASN A 735 8.26 -60.32 -7.21
C ASN A 735 8.48 -58.98 -7.92
N GLU A 736 8.99 -58.98 -9.15
CA GLU A 736 9.12 -57.76 -9.98
C GLU A 736 7.75 -57.09 -10.18
N PHE A 737 6.70 -57.86 -10.45
CA PHE A 737 5.33 -57.33 -10.55
C PHE A 737 4.84 -56.74 -9.24
N LYS A 738 5.02 -57.43 -8.11
CA LYS A 738 4.64 -56.92 -6.78
C LYS A 738 5.40 -55.65 -6.44
N GLU A 739 6.71 -55.64 -6.65
CA GLU A 739 7.56 -54.47 -6.46
C GLU A 739 7.14 -53.33 -7.38
N TYR A 740 6.85 -53.60 -8.65
CA TYR A 740 6.39 -52.57 -9.58
C TYR A 740 5.05 -51.98 -9.13
N VAL A 741 4.09 -52.83 -8.73
CA VAL A 741 2.79 -52.40 -8.20
C VAL A 741 2.94 -51.56 -6.94
N ILE A 742 3.80 -51.98 -6.01
CA ILE A 742 4.04 -51.28 -4.74
C ILE A 742 4.78 -49.96 -4.99
N ASN A 743 5.88 -49.99 -5.76
CA ASN A 743 6.74 -48.84 -6.02
C ASN A 743 6.05 -47.76 -6.88
N ASN A 744 5.06 -48.13 -7.69
CA ASN A 744 4.30 -47.19 -8.52
C ASN A 744 2.88 -46.93 -7.97
N TYR A 745 2.58 -47.38 -6.74
CA TYR A 745 1.27 -47.20 -6.06
C TYR A 745 0.09 -47.58 -6.94
N ILE A 746 0.25 -48.68 -7.66
CA ILE A 746 -0.67 -49.09 -8.70
C ILE A 746 -1.98 -49.50 -8.07
N GLN A 747 -3.06 -48.94 -8.62
CA GLN A 747 -4.41 -49.36 -8.31
C GLN A 747 -5.03 -50.07 -9.49
N PHE A 748 -5.35 -51.34 -9.33
CA PHE A 748 -5.94 -52.11 -10.43
C PHE A 748 -7.30 -51.57 -10.86
N GLN A 749 -8.04 -50.92 -9.96
CA GLN A 749 -9.25 -50.16 -10.29
C GLN A 749 -8.99 -48.94 -11.18
N ASN A 750 -7.77 -48.41 -11.21
CA ASN A 750 -7.39 -47.29 -12.10
C ASN A 750 -6.87 -47.79 -13.45
N ILE A 751 -6.48 -49.07 -13.53
CA ILE A 751 -6.13 -49.71 -14.80
C ILE A 751 -7.41 -50.18 -15.50
N ASN A 752 -8.33 -50.73 -14.73
CA ASN A 752 -9.63 -51.17 -15.22
C ASN A 752 -10.52 -49.96 -15.50
N ASP A 753 -11.11 -49.91 -16.69
CA ASP A 753 -12.12 -48.92 -17.07
C ASP A 753 -13.28 -49.61 -17.80
N GLU A 754 -14.22 -48.84 -18.34
CA GLU A 754 -15.38 -49.38 -19.07
C GLU A 754 -15.00 -50.15 -20.36
N TYR A 755 -13.77 -49.99 -20.86
CA TYR A 755 -13.26 -50.60 -22.09
C TYR A 755 -12.18 -51.67 -21.85
N PHE A 756 -11.58 -51.68 -20.66
CA PHE A 756 -10.45 -52.54 -20.33
C PHE A 756 -10.64 -53.12 -18.93
N ASP A 757 -10.83 -54.44 -18.84
CA ASP A 757 -10.67 -55.16 -17.58
C ASP A 757 -9.44 -56.05 -17.70
N ILE A 758 -8.40 -55.77 -16.91
CA ILE A 758 -7.14 -56.52 -16.95
C ILE A 758 -7.33 -58.02 -16.67
N THR A 759 -8.35 -58.37 -15.87
CA THR A 759 -8.65 -59.76 -15.51
C THR A 759 -9.28 -60.52 -16.66
N GLU A 760 -10.14 -59.84 -17.42
CA GLU A 760 -10.77 -60.36 -18.63
C GLU A 760 -9.77 -60.40 -19.79
N TYR A 761 -9.06 -59.30 -20.03
CA TYR A 761 -8.13 -59.12 -21.12
C TYR A 761 -7.00 -60.16 -21.13
N LEU A 762 -6.40 -60.42 -19.96
CA LEU A 762 -5.33 -61.40 -19.83
C LEU A 762 -5.82 -62.81 -19.54
N ASN A 763 -7.15 -63.01 -19.48
CA ASN A 763 -7.79 -64.27 -19.10
C ASN A 763 -7.22 -64.86 -17.79
N ILE A 764 -6.86 -63.98 -16.83
CA ILE A 764 -6.20 -64.37 -15.56
C ILE A 764 -7.19 -64.81 -14.49
N LYS A 765 -8.49 -64.99 -14.81
CA LYS A 765 -9.50 -65.51 -13.86
C LYS A 765 -9.06 -66.85 -13.23
N ASN A 766 -8.23 -67.62 -13.93
CA ASN A 766 -7.68 -68.89 -13.45
C ASN A 766 -6.35 -68.75 -12.68
N ASN A 767 -5.70 -67.57 -12.70
CA ASN A 767 -4.47 -67.30 -11.95
C ASN A 767 -4.79 -66.72 -10.56
N LYS A 768 -5.20 -67.61 -9.64
CA LYS A 768 -5.59 -67.27 -8.26
C LYS A 768 -4.55 -66.41 -7.53
N THR A 769 -3.25 -66.58 -7.83
CA THR A 769 -2.17 -65.87 -7.14
C THR A 769 -2.19 -64.37 -7.42
N ILE A 770 -2.34 -63.97 -8.69
CA ILE A 770 -2.38 -62.55 -9.09
C ILE A 770 -3.69 -61.91 -8.61
N VAL A 771 -4.83 -62.58 -8.80
CA VAL A 771 -6.15 -62.07 -8.40
C VAL A 771 -6.25 -61.89 -6.88
N ASN A 772 -5.78 -62.86 -6.09
CA ASN A 772 -5.79 -62.76 -4.63
C ASN A 772 -4.86 -61.66 -4.13
N PHE A 773 -3.71 -61.45 -4.77
CA PHE A 773 -2.81 -60.35 -4.43
C PHE A 773 -3.50 -58.99 -4.62
N ILE A 774 -4.21 -58.81 -5.73
CA ILE A 774 -4.93 -57.57 -6.04
C ILE A 774 -6.05 -57.30 -5.02
N ILE A 775 -6.85 -58.31 -4.67
CA ILE A 775 -8.02 -58.14 -3.78
C ILE A 775 -7.60 -57.93 -2.31
N ASN A 776 -6.67 -58.76 -1.81
CA ASN A 776 -6.32 -58.74 -0.39
C ASN A 776 -5.53 -57.47 0.00
N HIS A 777 -4.69 -56.96 -0.90
CA HIS A 777 -3.83 -55.80 -0.61
C HIS A 777 -4.62 -54.56 -0.16
N TYR A 778 -5.74 -54.22 -0.82
CA TYR A 778 -6.52 -53.02 -0.46
C TYR A 778 -7.42 -53.21 0.77
N SER A 779 -7.94 -54.43 0.97
CA SER A 779 -8.78 -54.72 2.15
C SER A 779 -7.99 -54.55 3.44
N ASP A 780 -6.76 -55.03 3.46
CA ASP A 780 -5.88 -54.95 4.63
C ASP A 780 -5.45 -53.50 4.92
N GLN A 781 -5.09 -52.74 3.88
CA GLN A 781 -4.76 -51.32 4.01
C GLN A 781 -5.93 -50.49 4.55
N ARG A 782 -7.14 -50.65 3.98
CA ARG A 782 -8.34 -49.95 4.46
C ARG A 782 -8.63 -50.27 5.92
N SER A 783 -8.55 -51.55 6.30
CA SER A 783 -8.85 -51.98 7.66
C SER A 783 -7.90 -51.35 8.68
N LYS A 784 -6.59 -51.31 8.39
CA LYS A 784 -5.59 -50.65 9.25
C LYS A 784 -5.82 -49.15 9.36
N ILE A 785 -6.03 -48.48 8.24
CA ILE A 785 -6.28 -47.03 8.19
C ILE A 785 -7.55 -46.65 8.96
N LEU A 786 -8.65 -47.37 8.76
CA LEU A 786 -9.89 -47.14 9.50
C LEU A 786 -9.72 -47.35 11.00
N ASN A 787 -8.85 -48.29 11.42
CA ASN A 787 -8.52 -48.46 12.83
C ASN A 787 -7.77 -47.25 13.39
N TYR A 788 -6.80 -46.68 12.66
CA TYR A 788 -6.12 -45.44 13.10
C TYR A 788 -7.07 -44.26 13.20
N ILE A 789 -7.98 -44.10 12.22
CA ILE A 789 -9.00 -43.04 12.23
C ILE A 789 -9.97 -43.23 13.41
N LYS A 790 -10.47 -44.45 13.63
CA LYS A 790 -11.37 -44.80 14.73
C LYS A 790 -10.77 -44.48 16.10
N ASN A 791 -9.48 -44.75 16.27
CA ASN A 791 -8.75 -44.47 17.51
C ASN A 791 -8.21 -43.03 17.58
N ASN A 792 -8.57 -42.18 16.60
CA ASN A 792 -8.11 -40.80 16.45
C ASN A 792 -6.57 -40.66 16.53
N ASN A 793 -5.82 -41.66 16.08
CA ASN A 793 -4.36 -41.72 16.16
C ASN A 793 -3.73 -41.13 14.89
N LEU A 794 -3.67 -39.79 14.83
CA LEU A 794 -3.19 -39.06 13.66
C LEU A 794 -1.70 -39.30 13.36
N TYR A 795 -0.88 -39.52 14.39
CA TYR A 795 0.55 -39.77 14.22
C TYR A 795 0.79 -41.09 13.50
N GLU A 796 0.19 -42.18 13.97
CA GLU A 796 0.31 -43.50 13.34
C GLU A 796 -0.31 -43.51 11.94
N LEU A 797 -1.42 -42.79 11.72
CA LEU A 797 -1.97 -42.67 10.37
C LEU A 797 -0.99 -41.96 9.42
N LYS A 798 -0.37 -40.85 9.87
CA LYS A 798 0.64 -40.12 9.09
C LYS A 798 1.87 -40.98 8.79
N SER A 799 2.43 -41.63 9.80
CA SER A 799 3.58 -42.53 9.63
C SER A 799 3.21 -43.68 8.68
N TYR A 800 2.10 -44.38 8.93
CA TYR A 800 1.67 -45.50 8.09
C TYR A 800 1.44 -45.10 6.63
N THR A 801 0.73 -43.99 6.40
CA THR A 801 0.48 -43.50 5.03
C THR A 801 1.74 -42.99 4.34
N ASN A 802 2.68 -42.37 5.05
CA ASN A 802 3.94 -41.91 4.49
C ASN A 802 4.92 -43.04 4.21
N GLU A 803 5.05 -44.01 5.11
CA GLU A 803 5.95 -45.17 4.96
C GLU A 803 5.50 -46.09 3.83
N ASN A 804 4.18 -46.24 3.66
CA ASN A 804 3.60 -47.08 2.62
C ASN A 804 3.19 -46.27 1.38
N LEU A 805 3.42 -44.95 1.39
CA LEU A 805 3.13 -44.02 0.31
C LEU A 805 1.67 -44.14 -0.19
N ILE A 806 0.76 -44.36 0.76
CA ILE A 806 -0.67 -44.54 0.53
C ILE A 806 -1.34 -43.19 0.44
N ILE A 807 -1.95 -42.89 -0.69
CA ILE A 807 -2.93 -41.82 -0.80
C ILE A 807 -4.32 -42.36 -0.41
N LEU A 808 -4.88 -41.83 0.66
CA LEU A 808 -6.17 -42.19 1.25
C LEU A 808 -7.34 -42.04 0.30
N GLU A 809 -7.35 -40.97 -0.51
CA GLU A 809 -8.38 -40.76 -1.55
C GLU A 809 -8.40 -41.91 -2.57
N ASN A 810 -7.23 -42.48 -2.89
CA ASN A 810 -7.16 -43.60 -3.81
C ASN A 810 -7.81 -44.87 -3.21
N LEU A 811 -8.01 -44.95 -1.88
CA LEU A 811 -8.73 -46.07 -1.28
C LEU A 811 -10.24 -45.98 -1.46
N ASN A 812 -10.76 -44.90 -2.05
CA ASN A 812 -12.17 -44.76 -2.36
C ASN A 812 -12.60 -45.70 -3.51
N THR A 813 -13.88 -46.08 -3.51
CA THR A 813 -14.58 -46.80 -4.59
C THR A 813 -15.94 -46.16 -4.84
N ASN A 814 -16.65 -46.61 -5.87
CA ASN A 814 -18.03 -46.21 -6.14
C ASN A 814 -18.99 -46.48 -4.95
N VAL A 815 -18.68 -47.45 -4.09
CA VAL A 815 -19.51 -47.81 -2.93
C VAL A 815 -18.96 -47.30 -1.59
N PHE A 816 -17.65 -47.08 -1.49
CA PHE A 816 -16.94 -46.73 -0.26
C PHE A 816 -16.14 -45.44 -0.41
N ASP A 817 -16.34 -44.49 0.50
CA ASP A 817 -15.57 -43.25 0.56
C ASP A 817 -15.03 -43.07 1.96
N ILE A 818 -13.71 -42.96 2.11
CA ILE A 818 -13.03 -42.95 3.39
C ILE A 818 -13.44 -41.76 4.25
N LEU A 819 -13.59 -40.57 3.66
CA LEU A 819 -13.94 -39.35 4.38
C LEU A 819 -15.38 -39.44 4.91
N SER A 820 -16.33 -39.80 4.05
CA SER A 820 -17.74 -39.97 4.40
C SER A 820 -17.94 -41.09 5.40
N TYR A 821 -17.24 -42.21 5.23
CA TYR A 821 -17.28 -43.34 6.16
C TYR A 821 -16.76 -42.93 7.53
N SER A 822 -15.64 -42.20 7.57
CA SER A 822 -15.02 -41.73 8.80
C SER A 822 -15.96 -40.81 9.56
N ILE A 823 -16.49 -39.76 8.92
CA ILE A 823 -17.44 -38.83 9.54
C ILE A 823 -18.70 -39.57 10.03
N LYS A 824 -19.24 -40.48 9.21
CA LYS A 824 -20.50 -41.15 9.54
C LYS A 824 -20.40 -42.14 10.70
N TYR A 825 -19.30 -42.88 10.81
CA TYR A 825 -19.23 -44.04 11.72
C TYR A 825 -18.11 -43.96 12.76
N LEU A 826 -17.09 -43.13 12.55
CA LEU A 826 -15.90 -43.10 13.39
C LEU A 826 -15.75 -41.81 14.21
N ASN A 827 -16.53 -40.77 13.90
CA ASN A 827 -16.48 -39.46 14.57
C ASN A 827 -15.04 -38.91 14.74
N PRO A 828 -14.27 -38.75 13.65
CA PRO A 828 -12.88 -38.32 13.70
C PRO A 828 -12.72 -36.89 14.20
N SER A 829 -11.55 -36.56 14.76
CA SER A 829 -11.20 -35.17 15.05
C SER A 829 -11.07 -34.31 13.79
N VAL A 830 -11.15 -33.00 13.96
CA VAL A 830 -10.94 -32.01 12.88
C VAL A 830 -9.56 -32.16 12.24
N ASP A 831 -8.51 -32.36 13.04
CA ASP A 831 -7.14 -32.56 12.53
C ASP A 831 -7.00 -33.83 11.69
N MET A 832 -7.70 -34.90 12.10
CA MET A 832 -7.75 -36.14 11.34
C MET A 832 -8.41 -35.92 9.98
N VAL A 833 -9.54 -35.20 9.93
CA VAL A 833 -10.22 -34.89 8.66
C VAL A 833 -9.41 -33.95 7.79
N ASN A 834 -8.78 -32.93 8.38
CA ASN A 834 -7.86 -32.05 7.66
C ASN A 834 -6.73 -32.85 7.01
N PHE A 835 -6.13 -33.80 7.74
CA PHE A 835 -5.10 -34.66 7.17
C PHE A 835 -5.63 -35.53 6.02
N ILE A 836 -6.81 -36.16 6.17
CA ILE A 836 -7.43 -36.96 5.10
C ILE A 836 -7.61 -36.13 3.83
N ILE A 837 -8.06 -34.86 3.97
CA ILE A 837 -8.32 -33.95 2.86
C ILE A 837 -7.02 -33.42 2.23
N GLN A 838 -6.02 -33.08 3.05
CA GLN A 838 -4.82 -32.36 2.62
C GLN A 838 -3.72 -33.26 2.06
N GLN A 839 -3.87 -34.58 2.14
CA GLN A 839 -2.80 -35.52 1.79
C GLN A 839 -2.25 -35.37 0.35
N LYS A 840 -3.07 -34.88 -0.59
CA LYS A 840 -2.68 -34.61 -1.99
C LYS A 840 -2.62 -33.12 -2.36
N GLY A 841 -2.67 -32.23 -1.37
CA GLY A 841 -2.82 -30.78 -1.60
C GLY A 841 -4.25 -30.37 -1.94
N HIS A 842 -5.00 -31.17 -2.71
CA HIS A 842 -6.43 -30.98 -3.01
C HIS A 842 -7.16 -32.34 -3.04
N TYR A 843 -8.20 -32.49 -2.22
CA TYR A 843 -9.15 -33.62 -2.29
C TYR A 843 -10.19 -33.34 -3.37
N ASP A 844 -10.45 -34.27 -4.28
CA ASP A 844 -11.45 -34.07 -5.33
C ASP A 844 -12.87 -34.27 -4.78
N PHE A 845 -13.50 -33.17 -4.38
CA PHE A 845 -14.89 -33.20 -3.94
C PHE A 845 -15.90 -33.39 -5.09
N THR A 846 -15.48 -33.35 -6.36
CA THR A 846 -16.42 -33.50 -7.49
C THR A 846 -17.01 -34.91 -7.57
N ILE A 847 -16.34 -35.92 -7.01
CA ILE A 847 -16.85 -37.29 -6.89
C ILE A 847 -18.21 -37.37 -6.19
N TYR A 848 -18.50 -36.41 -5.29
CA TYR A 848 -19.77 -36.37 -4.57
C TYR A 848 -20.92 -35.81 -5.40
N LYS A 849 -20.67 -35.14 -6.53
CA LYS A 849 -21.72 -34.57 -7.39
C LYS A 849 -22.74 -35.63 -7.83
N ASN A 850 -22.25 -36.83 -8.12
CA ASN A 850 -23.07 -37.96 -8.57
C ASN A 850 -23.49 -38.90 -7.43
N LEU A 851 -23.03 -38.67 -6.20
CA LEU A 851 -23.37 -39.50 -5.04
C LEU A 851 -24.70 -39.05 -4.42
N LYS A 852 -25.36 -39.99 -3.75
CA LYS A 852 -26.56 -39.67 -2.96
C LYS A 852 -26.19 -38.66 -1.87
N VAL A 853 -27.02 -37.62 -1.66
CA VAL A 853 -26.84 -36.59 -0.60
C VAL A 853 -26.54 -37.20 0.78
N SER A 854 -27.10 -38.37 1.10
CA SER A 854 -26.85 -39.08 2.37
C SER A 854 -25.43 -39.62 2.54
N LYS A 855 -24.62 -39.61 1.48
CA LYS A 855 -23.20 -39.94 1.49
C LYS A 855 -22.32 -38.69 1.40
N PHE A 856 -22.88 -37.49 1.28
CA PHE A 856 -22.10 -36.26 1.14
C PHE A 856 -21.50 -35.85 2.50
N PRO A 857 -20.17 -35.66 2.64
CA PRO A 857 -19.54 -35.38 3.93
C PRO A 857 -20.11 -34.18 4.67
N LEU A 858 -20.40 -33.07 3.98
CA LEU A 858 -20.99 -31.89 4.60
C LEU A 858 -22.42 -32.16 5.10
N TYR A 859 -23.23 -32.93 4.35
CA TYR A 859 -24.54 -33.36 4.83
C TYR A 859 -24.40 -34.19 6.11
N LEU A 860 -23.43 -35.12 6.16
CA LEU A 860 -23.19 -35.97 7.32
C LEU A 860 -22.82 -35.13 8.55
N ALA A 861 -21.85 -34.21 8.42
CA ALA A 861 -21.44 -33.30 9.48
C ALA A 861 -22.60 -32.44 10.01
N LEU A 862 -23.36 -31.81 9.11
CA LEU A 862 -24.53 -30.99 9.47
C LEU A 862 -25.66 -31.80 10.10
N SER A 863 -25.87 -33.04 9.64
CA SER A 863 -26.91 -33.91 10.20
C SER A 863 -26.60 -34.39 11.62
N MET A 864 -25.34 -34.30 12.03
CA MET A 864 -24.83 -34.65 13.35
C MET A 864 -24.58 -33.42 14.25
N ASP A 865 -25.05 -32.23 13.85
CA ASP A 865 -24.79 -30.97 14.56
C ASP A 865 -23.28 -30.63 14.73
N ASN A 866 -22.41 -31.24 13.91
CA ASN A 866 -20.97 -31.01 13.97
C ASN A 866 -20.56 -29.84 13.06
N TYR A 867 -20.86 -28.62 13.49
CA TYR A 867 -20.58 -27.39 12.75
C TYR A 867 -19.09 -27.09 12.60
N GLU A 868 -18.28 -27.53 13.55
CA GLU A 868 -16.82 -27.41 13.46
C GLU A 868 -16.30 -28.24 12.29
N MET A 869 -16.73 -29.50 12.18
CA MET A 869 -16.40 -30.36 11.03
C MET A 869 -16.95 -29.81 9.72
N ALA A 870 -18.18 -29.28 9.71
CA ALA A 870 -18.75 -28.63 8.53
C ALA A 870 -17.88 -27.44 8.07
N THR A 871 -17.41 -26.61 9.01
CA THR A 871 -16.54 -25.46 8.72
C THR A 871 -15.22 -25.90 8.16
N THR A 872 -14.63 -26.95 8.73
CA THR A 872 -13.40 -27.57 8.24
C THR A 872 -13.55 -28.05 6.79
N LEU A 873 -14.65 -28.71 6.45
CA LEU A 873 -14.91 -29.15 5.07
C LEU A 873 -15.00 -27.97 4.09
N LEU A 874 -15.73 -26.91 4.46
CA LEU A 874 -15.85 -25.71 3.63
C LEU A 874 -14.52 -24.96 3.47
N ASN A 875 -13.76 -24.81 4.54
CA ASN A 875 -12.43 -24.19 4.51
C ASN A 875 -11.45 -24.94 3.61
N ASN A 876 -11.62 -26.26 3.46
CA ASN A 876 -10.86 -27.05 2.50
C ASN A 876 -11.49 -27.05 1.09
N LYS A 877 -12.27 -26.03 0.73
CA LYS A 877 -12.86 -25.82 -0.61
C LYS A 877 -13.96 -26.81 -1.02
N MET A 878 -14.63 -27.48 -0.08
CA MET A 878 -15.84 -28.22 -0.40
C MET A 878 -16.94 -27.24 -0.84
N ASP A 879 -17.47 -27.39 -2.06
CA ASP A 879 -18.57 -26.56 -2.51
C ASP A 879 -19.87 -26.89 -1.76
N ILE A 880 -20.30 -25.94 -0.93
CA ILE A 880 -21.55 -26.00 -0.17
C ILE A 880 -22.79 -26.20 -1.06
N ASN A 881 -22.67 -25.86 -2.35
CA ASN A 881 -23.77 -25.80 -3.31
C ASN A 881 -23.90 -27.04 -4.22
N TYR A 882 -23.03 -28.06 -4.11
CA TYR A 882 -22.99 -29.18 -5.05
C TYR A 882 -24.31 -29.92 -5.26
N HIS A 883 -25.08 -30.13 -4.19
CA HIS A 883 -26.38 -30.80 -4.28
C HIS A 883 -27.56 -29.84 -4.46
N GLY A 884 -27.30 -28.54 -4.66
CA GLY A 884 -28.30 -27.50 -4.70
C GLY A 884 -29.34 -27.66 -3.59
N ASN A 885 -30.61 -27.36 -3.89
CA ASN A 885 -31.70 -27.45 -2.92
C ASN A 885 -31.94 -28.85 -2.30
N ASN A 886 -31.38 -29.93 -2.87
CA ASN A 886 -31.54 -31.28 -2.32
C ASN A 886 -30.87 -31.43 -0.95
N LEU A 887 -29.78 -30.68 -0.69
CA LEU A 887 -29.12 -30.67 0.62
C LEU A 887 -30.06 -30.20 1.72
N ILE A 888 -30.66 -29.02 1.55
CA ILE A 888 -31.60 -28.45 2.52
C ILE A 888 -32.87 -29.30 2.61
N LYS A 889 -33.44 -29.75 1.48
CA LYS A 889 -34.61 -30.66 1.50
C LYS A 889 -34.34 -31.89 2.37
N ARG A 890 -33.13 -32.47 2.29
CA ARG A 890 -32.77 -33.65 3.08
C ARG A 890 -32.59 -33.33 4.56
N LEU A 891 -31.97 -32.21 4.91
CA LEU A 891 -31.85 -31.74 6.30
C LEU A 891 -33.22 -31.48 6.93
N ILE A 892 -34.13 -30.83 6.20
CA ILE A 892 -35.51 -30.57 6.67
C ILE A 892 -36.25 -31.89 6.91
N LYS A 893 -36.17 -32.83 5.95
CA LYS A 893 -36.87 -34.12 6.03
C LYS A 893 -36.36 -35.00 7.16
N ASN A 894 -35.04 -35.05 7.39
CA ASN A 894 -34.44 -36.04 8.27
C ASN A 894 -34.15 -35.52 9.68
N THR A 895 -33.68 -34.28 9.82
CA THR A 895 -33.22 -33.75 11.12
C THR A 895 -34.09 -32.62 11.64
N LYS A 896 -34.87 -31.95 10.76
CA LYS A 896 -35.59 -30.70 11.08
C LYS A 896 -34.67 -29.66 11.75
N ASN A 897 -33.38 -29.74 11.45
CA ASN A 897 -32.35 -28.98 12.14
C ASN A 897 -32.26 -27.56 11.57
N VAL A 898 -32.94 -26.64 12.25
CA VAL A 898 -32.95 -25.21 11.89
C VAL A 898 -31.54 -24.61 11.93
N ASN A 899 -30.70 -25.08 12.84
CA ASN A 899 -29.33 -24.56 13.00
C ASN A 899 -28.44 -24.98 11.83
N ALA A 900 -28.60 -26.19 11.29
CA ALA A 900 -27.92 -26.62 10.05
C ALA A 900 -28.27 -25.73 8.85
N ILE A 901 -29.55 -25.36 8.70
CA ILE A 901 -29.98 -24.47 7.61
C ILE A 901 -29.47 -23.06 7.84
N LYS A 902 -29.53 -22.57 9.09
CA LYS A 902 -28.93 -21.29 9.48
C LYS A 902 -27.45 -21.25 9.10
N TYR A 903 -26.71 -22.30 9.45
CA TYR A 903 -25.29 -22.44 9.16
C TYR A 903 -25.01 -22.37 7.66
N LEU A 904 -25.76 -23.10 6.83
CA LEU A 904 -25.61 -23.04 5.37
C LEU A 904 -25.80 -21.62 4.84
N ILE A 905 -26.87 -20.95 5.27
CA ILE A 905 -27.20 -19.58 4.85
C ILE A 905 -26.08 -18.58 5.21
N HIS A 906 -25.38 -18.77 6.34
CA HIS A 906 -24.27 -17.90 6.75
C HIS A 906 -22.96 -18.16 6.00
N ASN A 907 -22.83 -19.30 5.30
CA ASN A 907 -21.60 -19.71 4.60
C ASN A 907 -21.80 -19.73 3.08
N ASP A 908 -22.34 -18.65 2.52
CA ASP A 908 -22.45 -18.42 1.07
C ASP A 908 -23.27 -19.46 0.28
N TYR A 909 -24.29 -20.04 0.91
CA TYR A 909 -25.24 -20.89 0.19
C TYR A 909 -26.05 -20.07 -0.82
N LYS A 910 -26.10 -20.56 -2.06
CA LYS A 910 -26.68 -19.86 -3.20
C LYS A 910 -28.15 -19.52 -2.98
N LYS A 911 -28.46 -18.24 -3.21
CA LYS A 911 -29.76 -17.63 -2.94
C LYS A 911 -30.88 -18.22 -3.80
N GLU A 912 -30.59 -18.59 -5.05
CA GLU A 912 -31.53 -19.26 -5.95
C GLU A 912 -32.06 -20.58 -5.36
N PHE A 913 -31.21 -21.34 -4.66
CA PHE A 913 -31.64 -22.57 -3.99
C PHE A 913 -32.50 -22.28 -2.77
N ILE A 914 -32.23 -21.19 -2.04
CA ILE A 914 -33.09 -20.74 -0.93
C ILE A 914 -34.47 -20.35 -1.45
N ILE A 915 -34.55 -19.64 -2.58
CA ILE A 915 -35.83 -19.26 -3.21
C ILE A 915 -36.66 -20.51 -3.54
N ASP A 916 -36.03 -21.53 -4.12
CA ASP A 916 -36.71 -22.80 -4.39
C ASP A 916 -37.11 -23.56 -3.13
N ILE A 917 -36.30 -23.49 -2.06
CA ILE A 917 -36.67 -24.04 -0.76
C ILE A 917 -37.88 -23.30 -0.17
N VAL A 918 -37.92 -21.97 -0.23
CA VAL A 918 -39.04 -21.17 0.29
C VAL A 918 -40.36 -21.62 -0.34
N LYS A 919 -40.39 -21.80 -1.67
CA LYS A 919 -41.57 -22.36 -2.37
C LYS A 919 -41.98 -23.71 -1.78
N ASN A 920 -41.01 -24.62 -1.58
CA ASN A 920 -41.28 -25.93 -1.00
C ASN A 920 -41.77 -25.86 0.46
N LEU A 921 -41.26 -24.92 1.26
CA LEU A 921 -41.65 -24.76 2.67
C LEU A 921 -43.07 -24.24 2.84
N ILE A 922 -43.57 -23.44 1.89
CA ILE A 922 -44.94 -22.92 1.92
C ILE A 922 -45.97 -24.06 1.88
N HIS A 923 -45.66 -25.18 1.23
CA HIS A 923 -46.56 -26.33 1.14
C HIS A 923 -46.73 -27.09 2.47
N ASP A 924 -45.83 -26.96 3.45
CA ASP A 924 -45.87 -27.71 4.71
C ASP A 924 -45.86 -26.78 5.93
N GLN A 925 -47.01 -26.73 6.63
CA GLN A 925 -47.24 -25.91 7.81
C GLN A 925 -46.24 -26.16 8.96
N ASN A 926 -45.59 -27.32 9.00
CA ASN A 926 -44.61 -27.65 10.05
C ASN A 926 -43.29 -26.88 9.89
N ASN A 927 -43.04 -26.30 8.70
CA ASN A 927 -41.79 -25.61 8.39
C ASN A 927 -41.83 -24.10 8.65
N ILE A 928 -42.90 -23.60 9.29
CA ILE A 928 -43.08 -22.16 9.56
C ILE A 928 -41.88 -21.54 10.32
N LYS A 929 -41.26 -22.32 11.22
CA LYS A 929 -40.07 -21.86 11.98
C LYS A 929 -38.87 -21.62 11.06
N ILE A 930 -38.65 -22.51 10.09
CA ILE A 930 -37.57 -22.40 9.10
C ILE A 930 -37.86 -21.25 8.15
N LEU A 931 -39.11 -21.13 7.70
CA LEU A 931 -39.55 -20.04 6.82
C LEU A 931 -39.31 -18.66 7.47
N LYS A 932 -39.74 -18.48 8.72
CA LYS A 932 -39.48 -17.26 9.50
C LYS A 932 -37.99 -16.94 9.61
N MET A 933 -37.17 -17.94 9.88
CA MET A 933 -35.72 -17.78 9.98
C MET A 933 -35.11 -17.30 8.65
N ILE A 934 -35.49 -17.91 7.52
CA ILE A 934 -35.00 -17.54 6.19
C ILE A 934 -35.37 -16.08 5.86
N PHE A 935 -36.63 -15.70 6.11
CA PHE A 935 -37.10 -14.35 5.83
C PHE A 935 -36.36 -13.31 6.68
N ASN A 936 -36.19 -13.56 7.98
CA ASN A 936 -35.45 -12.66 8.87
C ASN A 936 -33.97 -12.51 8.49
N TYR A 937 -33.37 -13.53 7.85
CA TYR A 937 -31.98 -13.45 7.42
C TYR A 937 -31.81 -12.64 6.13
N TYR A 938 -32.67 -12.88 5.14
CA TYR A 938 -32.50 -12.28 3.80
C TYR A 938 -33.27 -10.99 3.59
N ILE A 939 -34.32 -10.73 4.35
CA ILE A 939 -35.14 -9.53 4.23
C ILE A 939 -35.05 -8.77 5.54
N PHE A 940 -34.62 -7.51 5.45
CA PHE A 940 -34.29 -6.67 6.61
C PHE A 940 -33.04 -7.14 7.35
N ASP A 941 -32.01 -7.54 6.60
CA ASP A 941 -30.72 -7.88 7.16
C ASP A 941 -30.08 -6.67 7.89
N ASN A 942 -29.02 -6.93 8.66
CA ASN A 942 -28.31 -5.87 9.39
C ASN A 942 -27.81 -4.77 8.45
N ASN A 943 -27.48 -5.09 7.20
CA ASN A 943 -26.98 -4.10 6.24
C ASN A 943 -28.09 -3.14 5.81
N PHE A 944 -29.30 -3.65 5.56
CA PHE A 944 -30.48 -2.83 5.30
C PHE A 944 -30.77 -1.89 6.47
N ILE A 945 -30.76 -2.42 7.70
CA ILE A 945 -30.97 -1.63 8.92
C ILE A 945 -29.89 -0.55 9.06
N ILE A 946 -28.62 -0.92 8.90
CA ILE A 946 -27.49 0.01 8.96
C ILE A 946 -27.58 1.09 7.87
N ASN A 947 -27.99 0.73 6.65
CA ASN A 947 -28.16 1.69 5.55
C ASN A 947 -29.27 2.69 5.86
N LEU A 948 -30.41 2.24 6.38
CA LEU A 948 -31.48 3.13 6.84
C LEU A 948 -31.03 4.04 7.99
N LEU A 949 -30.31 3.49 8.97
CA LEU A 949 -29.74 4.26 10.07
C LEU A 949 -28.68 5.27 9.59
N TYR A 950 -27.91 4.92 8.57
CA TYR A 950 -26.91 5.78 7.95
C TYR A 950 -27.56 7.00 7.29
N PHE A 951 -28.60 6.80 6.47
CA PHE A 951 -29.35 7.91 5.87
C PHE A 951 -29.89 8.86 6.95
N GLY A 952 -30.47 8.30 8.02
CA GLY A 952 -30.93 9.08 9.18
C GLY A 952 -29.81 9.83 9.91
N LYS A 953 -28.66 9.18 10.15
CA LYS A 953 -27.51 9.78 10.86
C LYS A 953 -26.86 10.90 10.06
N LYS A 954 -26.81 10.77 8.73
CA LYS A 954 -26.21 11.76 7.82
C LYS A 954 -27.18 12.83 7.34
N GLN A 955 -28.43 12.79 7.79
CA GLN A 955 -29.49 13.71 7.35
C GLN A 955 -29.67 13.73 5.83
N ILE A 956 -29.46 12.58 5.17
CA ILE A 956 -29.67 12.45 3.73
C ILE A 956 -31.18 12.30 3.51
N SER A 957 -31.80 13.33 2.92
CA SER A 957 -33.22 13.28 2.57
C SER A 957 -33.45 12.27 1.45
N LEU A 958 -34.30 11.28 1.69
CA LEU A 958 -34.79 10.36 0.67
C LEU A 958 -36.17 10.81 0.23
N THR A 959 -36.39 10.92 -1.08
CA THR A 959 -37.74 11.07 -1.63
C THR A 959 -38.57 9.81 -1.34
N GLN A 960 -39.90 9.95 -1.35
CA GLN A 960 -40.81 8.81 -1.19
C GLN A 960 -40.50 7.67 -2.18
N ASN A 961 -40.25 8.02 -3.44
CA ASN A 961 -39.90 7.03 -4.47
C ASN A 961 -38.57 6.33 -4.18
N GLN A 962 -37.55 7.06 -3.69
CA GLN A 962 -36.27 6.45 -3.32
C GLN A 962 -36.41 5.49 -2.14
N LEU A 963 -37.12 5.89 -1.07
CA LEU A 963 -37.36 5.02 0.08
C LEU A 963 -38.18 3.80 -0.33
N GLN A 964 -39.22 3.99 -1.13
CA GLN A 964 -40.06 2.89 -1.61
C GLN A 964 -39.27 1.93 -2.51
N ASN A 965 -38.37 2.43 -3.36
CA ASN A 965 -37.48 1.59 -4.16
C ASN A 965 -36.51 0.79 -3.28
N ILE A 966 -35.89 1.43 -2.27
CA ILE A 966 -34.99 0.74 -1.32
C ILE A 966 -35.74 -0.40 -0.61
N ILE A 967 -36.92 -0.10 -0.09
CA ILE A 967 -37.77 -1.05 0.64
C ILE A 967 -38.30 -2.16 -0.30
N THR A 968 -38.69 -1.84 -1.53
CA THR A 968 -39.18 -2.81 -2.54
C THR A 968 -38.06 -3.73 -3.00
N ASN A 969 -36.86 -3.20 -3.24
CA ASN A 969 -35.69 -3.99 -3.59
C ASN A 969 -35.31 -4.96 -2.47
N GLU A 970 -35.41 -4.50 -1.21
CA GLU A 970 -35.20 -5.35 -0.03
C GLU A 970 -36.24 -6.48 0.04
N LYS A 971 -37.53 -6.15 -0.12
CA LYS A 971 -38.64 -7.11 -0.15
C LYS A 971 -38.45 -8.18 -1.23
N ASN A 972 -38.01 -7.75 -2.41
CA ASN A 972 -37.83 -8.63 -3.56
C ASN A 972 -36.53 -9.44 -3.53
N LYS A 973 -35.73 -9.37 -2.45
CA LYS A 973 -34.54 -10.22 -2.31
C LYS A 973 -34.92 -11.69 -2.49
N LEU A 974 -35.94 -12.21 -1.82
CA LEU A 974 -36.34 -13.63 -1.98
C LEU A 974 -37.33 -13.88 -3.13
N GLY A 975 -37.45 -12.97 -4.11
CA GLY A 975 -38.48 -13.01 -5.15
C GLY A 975 -39.76 -12.27 -4.73
N ASN A 976 -40.80 -12.33 -5.56
CA ASN A 976 -42.04 -11.60 -5.31
C ASN A 976 -42.84 -12.25 -4.16
N ILE A 977 -42.81 -11.63 -2.97
CA ILE A 977 -43.49 -12.13 -1.77
C ILE A 977 -45.00 -12.24 -1.96
N ASP A 978 -45.61 -11.36 -2.75
CA ASP A 978 -47.06 -11.38 -2.97
C ASP A 978 -47.48 -12.66 -3.72
N ASN A 979 -46.57 -13.23 -4.51
CA ASN A 979 -46.73 -14.56 -5.09
C ASN A 979 -46.70 -15.66 -4.02
N TYR A 980 -45.86 -15.55 -2.99
CA TYR A 980 -45.78 -16.55 -1.91
C TYR A 980 -47.01 -16.57 -1.01
N GLU A 981 -47.60 -15.41 -0.72
CA GLU A 981 -48.88 -15.35 0.00
C GLU A 981 -50.00 -16.00 -0.81
N SER A 982 -50.05 -15.72 -2.12
CA SER A 982 -51.01 -16.34 -3.04
C SER A 982 -50.84 -17.87 -3.10
N ILE A 983 -49.60 -18.36 -3.19
CA ILE A 983 -49.28 -19.78 -3.13
C ILE A 983 -49.75 -20.37 -1.78
N ALA A 984 -49.45 -19.73 -0.65
CA ALA A 984 -49.86 -20.22 0.67
C ALA A 984 -51.39 -20.35 0.80
N ASN A 985 -52.14 -19.40 0.24
CA ASN A 985 -53.60 -19.42 0.20
C ASN A 985 -54.13 -20.58 -0.66
N ILE A 986 -53.52 -20.83 -1.84
CA ILE A 986 -53.90 -21.97 -2.71
C ILE A 986 -53.74 -23.31 -1.98
N TYR A 987 -52.70 -23.47 -1.17
CA TYR A 987 -52.45 -24.69 -0.39
C TYR A 987 -53.19 -24.73 0.96
N GLY A 988 -54.01 -23.72 1.30
CA GLY A 988 -54.77 -23.66 2.54
C GLY A 988 -53.89 -23.59 3.81
N ASN A 989 -52.65 -23.11 3.72
CA ASN A 989 -51.72 -23.11 4.83
C ASN A 989 -51.89 -21.85 5.71
N ASN A 990 -52.92 -21.86 6.56
CA ASN A 990 -53.31 -20.70 7.38
C ASN A 990 -52.16 -20.12 8.24
N LYS A 991 -51.26 -20.95 8.75
CA LYS A 991 -50.10 -20.50 9.55
C LYS A 991 -49.09 -19.71 8.71
N VAL A 992 -48.84 -20.16 7.48
CA VAL A 992 -47.96 -19.46 6.53
C VAL A 992 -48.63 -18.19 6.01
N CYS A 993 -49.93 -18.23 5.73
CA CYS A 993 -50.71 -17.04 5.34
C CYS A 993 -50.68 -15.96 6.44
N GLN A 994 -50.91 -16.35 7.70
CA GLN A 994 -50.83 -15.44 8.84
C GLN A 994 -49.43 -14.83 8.99
N PHE A 995 -48.38 -15.62 8.74
CA PHE A 995 -47.00 -15.11 8.73
C PHE A 995 -46.79 -14.05 7.65
N PHE A 996 -47.18 -14.31 6.40
CA PHE A 996 -47.05 -13.33 5.32
C PHE A 996 -47.88 -12.07 5.57
N LYS A 997 -49.10 -12.22 6.10
CA LYS A 997 -49.92 -11.08 6.51
C LYS A 997 -49.22 -10.22 7.57
N THR A 998 -48.71 -10.85 8.63
CA THR A 998 -47.95 -10.15 9.69
C THR A 998 -46.69 -9.49 9.12
N PHE A 999 -46.00 -10.15 8.19
CA PHE A 999 -44.80 -9.64 7.53
C PHE A 999 -45.10 -8.41 6.65
N ASN A 1000 -46.18 -8.47 5.85
CA ASN A 1000 -46.66 -7.37 5.02
C ASN A 1000 -47.24 -6.22 5.87
N ASP A 1001 -47.87 -6.51 7.01
CA ASP A 1001 -48.35 -5.49 7.95
C ASP A 1001 -47.17 -4.69 8.54
N ASN A 1002 -46.10 -5.36 8.97
CA ASN A 1002 -44.87 -4.71 9.44
C ASN A 1002 -44.24 -3.82 8.36
N TYR A 1003 -44.29 -4.26 7.11
CA TYR A 1003 -43.84 -3.47 5.96
C TYR A 1003 -44.69 -2.22 5.73
N SER A 1004 -46.01 -2.32 5.88
CA SER A 1004 -46.93 -1.19 5.79
C SER A 1004 -46.66 -0.13 6.87
N VAL A 1005 -46.10 -0.53 8.03
CA VAL A 1005 -45.67 0.40 9.08
C VAL A 1005 -44.47 1.23 8.61
N LEU A 1006 -43.48 0.62 7.94
CA LEU A 1006 -42.33 1.35 7.37
C LEU A 1006 -42.77 2.36 6.30
N GLN A 1007 -43.78 2.03 5.49
CA GLN A 1007 -44.35 2.97 4.51
C GLN A 1007 -45.14 4.10 5.18
N ARG A 1008 -45.93 3.80 6.21
CA ARG A 1008 -46.72 4.78 6.97
C ARG A 1008 -45.87 5.75 7.80
N LEU A 1009 -44.66 5.36 8.19
CA LEU A 1009 -43.68 6.26 8.82
C LEU A 1009 -43.24 7.40 7.88
N ASN A 1010 -43.45 7.26 6.57
CA ASN A 1010 -43.10 8.25 5.55
C ASN A 1010 -44.30 9.11 5.08
N SER A 1011 -45.53 8.63 5.26
CA SER A 1011 -46.75 9.28 4.73
C SER A 1011 -47.42 10.26 5.69
N LYS A 1012 -46.93 10.43 6.92
CA LYS A 1012 -47.41 11.49 7.81
C LYS A 1012 -46.64 12.77 7.53
N GLU A 1013 -47.35 13.71 6.91
CA GLU A 1013 -46.91 15.05 6.49
C GLU A 1013 -46.06 15.76 7.57
N ASN A 1014 -45.00 16.44 7.11
CA ASN A 1014 -43.96 17.20 7.84
C ASN A 1014 -42.68 16.46 8.28
N ILE A 1015 -41.96 15.87 7.33
CA ILE A 1015 -40.52 15.53 7.48
C ILE A 1015 -39.61 16.47 6.65
N SER A 1016 -40.16 17.48 5.94
CA SER A 1016 -39.35 18.41 5.14
C SER A 1016 -38.53 19.42 5.96
N MET A 1017 -38.70 19.53 7.28
CA MET A 1017 -37.80 20.30 8.16
C MET A 1017 -37.82 19.75 9.60
N PHE A 1018 -36.81 18.97 10.02
CA PHE A 1018 -36.50 18.83 11.45
C PHE A 1018 -35.03 18.48 11.70
N PRO A 1019 -34.28 19.32 12.44
CA PRO A 1019 -33.22 18.81 13.30
C PRO A 1019 -33.91 18.02 14.43
N LEU A 1020 -33.68 16.71 14.50
CA LEU A 1020 -34.33 15.82 15.47
C LEU A 1020 -34.14 16.31 16.92
N SER A 1021 -35.22 16.67 17.60
CA SER A 1021 -35.22 16.83 19.06
C SER A 1021 -35.05 15.45 19.75
N PRO A 1022 -34.51 15.40 20.99
CA PRO A 1022 -34.16 14.15 21.67
C PRO A 1022 -35.31 13.18 21.90
N ILE A 1023 -36.55 13.67 22.00
CA ILE A 1023 -37.75 12.88 22.37
C ILE A 1023 -38.22 11.99 21.21
N ASN A 1024 -38.09 12.45 19.96
CA ASN A 1024 -38.49 11.68 18.77
C ASN A 1024 -37.44 10.62 18.36
N ARG A 1025 -36.18 10.75 18.79
CA ARG A 1025 -35.15 9.71 18.59
C ARG A 1025 -35.48 8.42 19.33
N THR A 1026 -36.11 8.51 20.50
CA THR A 1026 -36.38 7.33 21.35
C THR A 1026 -37.53 6.50 20.80
N SER A 1027 -38.59 7.13 20.27
CA SER A 1027 -39.73 6.44 19.64
C SER A 1027 -39.36 5.78 18.31
N PHE A 1028 -38.62 6.50 17.46
CA PHE A 1028 -38.13 5.96 16.19
C PHE A 1028 -37.13 4.82 16.41
N ARG A 1029 -36.19 4.96 17.36
CA ARG A 1029 -35.29 3.86 17.75
C ARG A 1029 -36.06 2.65 18.28
N ARG A 1030 -37.04 2.85 19.16
CA ARG A 1030 -37.79 1.75 19.79
C ARG A 1030 -38.67 0.97 18.80
N LYS A 1031 -39.16 1.60 17.73
CA LYS A 1031 -39.94 0.95 16.65
C LYS A 1031 -39.09 0.36 15.51
N LEU A 1032 -37.85 0.81 15.36
CA LEU A 1032 -36.89 0.19 14.43
C LEU A 1032 -36.15 -1.00 15.07
N PHE A 1033 -36.10 -1.06 16.41
CA PHE A 1033 -35.49 -2.14 17.20
C PHE A 1033 -36.44 -3.30 17.51
N LEU A 1034 -37.75 -3.06 17.44
CA LEU A 1034 -38.82 -4.07 17.52
C LEU A 1034 -39.14 -4.56 16.11
#